data_AF-A0A8C8I139-F1
#
_entry.id   AF-A0A8C8I139-F1
#
_cell.length_a   1.000
_cell.length_b   1.000
_cell.length_c   1.000
_cell.angle_alpha   90.00
_cell.angle_beta   90.00
_cell.angle_gamma   90.00
#
_symmetry.space_group_name_H-M   'P 1'
#
loop_
_entity.id
_entity.type
_entity.pdbx_description
1 polymer ?
#
loop_
_entity_poly.entity_id
_entity_poly.type
_entity_poly.pdbx_seq_one_letter_code
_entity_poly.pdbx_strand_id
1 'polypeptide(L)'
;GPGAKKTRKVKGGSQPDTPSADRHSPDNVIMAVCVLLPQTHVHGEVRGSPVTQLLEDPNGEAGRGSPVSNPASSATNPEPLSSTESLRQLSQQLNGLLSGVCTLWPQKGEIRNQELAAALDSSNLTNNQLNTKLDRLVRVCPRGSLERREFEQRCVKEQGAMREQLQVHIQTIGILVSEKSELQTALSYTQQAARQKTGEAEELSNRLQATKQRVSELERTLSSVSTQQKQFDKHNKELEKERDNLRLEVYRLNSVSEEGRQQSSELSEQLKLRVSENNAMRLDLDELRKRLEMTDDMLQQFSSQSGPPSANQQMHLLLEEKLQIEAHTAQLMESVAQLQTERDRYAEQIQEEGQVWKDKTEQLLSQVTLVAEERDRSISQIQELEAHITDLKHTAALLSQEGEAQAEPQPSGPSESELALQEALGCLQQERDSLNSQFQAQLRDNEQLSRMCSEQESRLSELERHAERGAEDAEDRRRMLEDVQSDKATISRALAQNRTLKDQLAELQNGFVKLTNENMELTTALQSEHHVKKELGRRMGQLQEDLHNVKEQLDLKSQEYQALLEQRDQVVAHLQQYSAGYTALVSEREQLHRQYLQQNQLMDRLQHDETQGRVQLEMSHKQLEQYQERLEQLSRDNEQLKAEVTELLNSSALSTLPRNRGDGVESQSQQESPQKSSIAIPEDFESREEMEEFVRGAVARVEAERDEVRSRLEEERRLHFAARHQAAALSMERHSHDHDHGQCHVSGSEGVPVEVHEALYVAMERLQQRFTSLMQEKADLKERVEELEHRCIQLSGETDTIGEYITLYQNQRAIMKQKHTEKEQYISMLAQDKEEMKAKLAELQDLVMRLVGERNEWYSRYTGALASAAANPDLLPAGEEQIQAHHTHRRMELNAVDGQAVKPDSTDPPHGGPSDQVQGLPSDSQALMRPQEDGTTRQIMQLLQEIQNPQGPRSVPFLGDNPCVPFFYRPDEQDEVKILVV
;
A
#
# COMPACT_ATOMS: atom_id res chain seq x y z
N GLY A 1 -43.82 -9.23 48.41
CA GLY A 1 -43.17 -9.14 49.74
C GLY A 1 -43.31 -10.48 50.45
N PRO A 2 -42.91 -10.62 51.74
CA PRO A 2 -42.15 -9.70 52.61
C PRO A 2 -40.66 -9.62 52.14
N GLY A 3 -39.70 -8.86 52.68
CA GLY A 3 -39.33 -8.45 54.05
C GLY A 3 -38.09 -9.27 54.51
N ALA A 4 -37.08 -8.72 55.21
CA ALA A 4 -37.00 -7.41 55.84
C ALA A 4 -35.56 -6.96 56.23
N LYS A 5 -35.38 -5.63 56.37
CA LYS A 5 -34.56 -4.87 57.35
C LYS A 5 -33.02 -5.10 57.49
N LYS A 6 -32.28 -3.99 57.24
CA LYS A 6 -31.25 -3.32 58.10
C LYS A 6 -30.20 -4.22 58.81
N THR A 7 -28.90 -3.90 58.71
CA THR A 7 -28.30 -2.77 59.45
C THR A 7 -26.90 -2.34 58.95
N ARG A 8 -26.45 -1.16 59.40
CA ARG A 8 -25.23 -0.42 59.01
C ARG A 8 -24.22 -0.42 60.15
N LYS A 9 -22.92 -0.65 59.89
CA LYS A 9 -21.83 -0.13 60.75
C LYS A 9 -20.50 0.03 60.01
N VAL A 10 -19.68 0.96 60.49
CA VAL A 10 -18.42 1.41 59.87
C VAL A 10 -17.27 1.26 60.87
N LYS A 11 -16.17 0.67 60.42
CA LYS A 11 -14.74 0.90 60.74
C LYS A 11 -13.94 -0.05 59.84
N GLY A 12 -12.73 0.27 59.37
CA GLY A 12 -11.81 1.33 59.79
C GLY A 12 -10.64 0.70 60.54
N GLY A 13 -9.62 0.29 59.80
CA GLY A 13 -8.42 -0.39 60.29
C GLY A 13 -7.34 -0.38 59.20
N SER A 14 -6.09 -0.17 59.61
CA SER A 14 -4.95 0.14 58.74
C SER A 14 -3.81 -0.88 58.89
N GLN A 15 -2.89 -0.85 57.91
CA GLN A 15 -1.65 -1.63 57.79
C GLN A 15 -1.78 -3.13 57.45
N PRO A 16 -0.84 -3.69 56.67
CA PRO A 16 -0.75 -5.11 56.37
C PRO A 16 0.27 -5.83 57.26
N ASP A 17 -0.09 -7.01 57.76
CA ASP A 17 0.87 -7.99 58.29
C ASP A 17 1.02 -9.16 57.31
N THR A 18 2.24 -9.44 56.89
CA THR A 18 2.60 -10.75 56.32
C THR A 18 2.73 -11.77 57.44
N PRO A 19 2.30 -13.02 57.22
CA PRO A 19 3.25 -14.08 57.50
C PRO A 19 3.33 -15.21 56.46
N SER A 20 4.49 -15.84 56.49
CA SER A 20 4.93 -17.15 55.97
C SER A 20 3.86 -18.15 55.48
N ALA A 21 4.24 -18.86 54.42
CA ALA A 21 3.67 -20.13 54.00
C ALA A 21 3.66 -21.20 55.12
N ASP A 22 2.80 -22.21 54.95
CA ASP A 22 3.32 -23.56 54.72
C ASP A 22 2.38 -24.47 53.88
N ARG A 23 2.99 -25.47 53.23
CA ARG A 23 2.48 -26.75 52.67
C ARG A 23 0.97 -26.97 52.44
N HIS A 24 0.64 -27.52 51.26
CA HIS A 24 0.10 -28.88 51.18
C HIS A 24 0.62 -29.65 49.94
N SER A 25 1.15 -30.84 50.22
CA SER A 25 1.63 -31.94 49.35
C SER A 25 1.40 -33.19 50.21
N PRO A 26 1.13 -34.42 49.70
CA PRO A 26 1.68 -35.04 48.48
C PRO A 26 0.56 -35.72 47.63
N ASP A 27 0.75 -36.71 46.73
CA ASP A 27 1.84 -37.68 46.56
C ASP A 27 1.90 -38.35 45.17
N ASN A 28 2.95 -39.16 44.97
CA ASN A 28 3.22 -40.18 43.94
C ASN A 28 3.85 -39.79 42.58
N VAL A 29 4.76 -40.57 41.98
CA VAL A 29 5.79 -41.51 42.54
C VAL A 29 6.76 -41.98 41.41
N ILE A 30 8.04 -42.31 41.73
CA ILE A 30 9.01 -43.10 40.90
C ILE A 30 9.46 -42.48 39.55
N MET A 31 10.68 -42.59 38.98
CA MET A 31 12.09 -42.92 39.35
C MET A 31 12.96 -42.53 38.11
N ALA A 32 14.30 -42.40 38.09
CA ALA A 32 15.37 -42.67 39.06
C ALA A 32 16.66 -41.87 38.73
N VAL A 33 17.53 -41.68 39.74
CA VAL A 33 19.03 -41.73 39.71
C VAL A 33 19.75 -40.89 38.62
N CYS A 34 20.44 -39.77 38.92
CA CYS A 34 21.74 -39.62 39.66
C CYS A 34 22.95 -40.23 38.91
N VAL A 35 24.21 -39.80 39.05
CA VAL A 35 24.97 -39.19 40.18
C VAL A 35 25.92 -38.08 39.68
N LEU A 36 26.39 -37.22 40.60
CA LEU A 36 27.29 -36.07 40.38
C LEU A 36 28.75 -36.32 40.82
N LEU A 37 29.69 -35.60 40.18
CA LEU A 37 30.96 -35.08 40.76
C LEU A 37 32.07 -36.13 41.15
N PRO A 38 33.34 -35.75 41.46
CA PRO A 38 33.86 -34.42 41.85
C PRO A 38 35.11 -33.88 41.10
N GLN A 39 35.69 -32.81 41.64
CA GLN A 39 36.74 -31.93 41.12
C GLN A 39 38.19 -32.46 41.33
N THR A 40 39.18 -31.91 40.59
CA THR A 40 40.44 -31.36 41.18
C THR A 40 41.22 -30.49 40.17
N HIS A 41 42.19 -29.70 40.65
CA HIS A 41 42.98 -28.70 39.89
C HIS A 41 44.16 -29.29 39.09
N VAL A 42 44.64 -28.55 38.07
CA VAL A 42 46.04 -28.08 37.90
C VAL A 42 46.04 -26.83 36.97
N HIS A 43 47.08 -25.98 37.03
CA HIS A 43 47.22 -24.74 36.25
C HIS A 43 47.55 -24.95 34.76
N GLY A 44 47.30 -23.90 33.95
CA GLY A 44 47.86 -23.75 32.61
C GLY A 44 47.30 -22.52 31.86
N GLU A 45 47.98 -21.37 31.93
CA GLU A 45 47.68 -20.25 31.05
C GLU A 45 48.24 -20.50 29.63
N VAL A 46 47.53 -20.05 28.59
CA VAL A 46 48.03 -19.05 27.62
C VAL A 46 46.90 -18.65 26.67
N ARG A 47 46.94 -17.38 26.23
CA ARG A 47 45.93 -16.70 25.43
C ARG A 47 46.41 -16.58 23.98
N GLY A 48 45.65 -17.10 23.00
CA GLY A 48 45.97 -16.98 21.58
C GLY A 48 44.76 -17.25 20.68
N SER A 49 44.35 -16.26 19.88
CA SER A 49 43.24 -16.36 18.93
C SER A 49 43.78 -16.46 17.49
N PRO A 50 43.28 -17.38 16.65
CA PRO A 50 43.62 -17.46 15.24
C PRO A 50 42.54 -16.80 14.36
N VAL A 51 42.93 -15.87 13.49
CA VAL A 51 42.08 -15.39 12.38
C VAL A 51 42.90 -15.34 11.09
N THR A 52 42.25 -15.83 10.04
CA THR A 52 42.66 -16.11 8.66
C THR A 52 43.41 -15.02 7.88
N GLN A 53 44.17 -15.46 6.87
CA GLN A 53 44.18 -15.02 5.45
C GLN A 53 45.39 -15.66 4.72
N LEU A 54 45.38 -15.97 3.42
CA LEU A 54 44.31 -16.29 2.46
C LEU A 54 44.94 -17.18 1.36
N LEU A 55 44.15 -17.78 0.45
CA LEU A 55 44.61 -18.66 -0.63
C LEU A 55 44.28 -18.05 -2.00
N GLU A 56 45.19 -18.11 -2.98
CA GLU A 56 44.86 -18.19 -4.42
C GLU A 56 46.09 -18.51 -5.31
N ASP A 57 46.29 -19.81 -5.53
CA ASP A 57 46.61 -20.60 -6.76
C ASP A 57 47.29 -20.02 -8.04
N PRO A 58 47.85 -20.89 -8.93
CA PRO A 58 49.05 -20.54 -9.71
C PRO A 58 49.01 -20.72 -11.25
N ASN A 59 50.04 -20.17 -11.92
CA ASN A 59 50.60 -20.54 -13.22
C ASN A 59 52.07 -20.05 -13.26
N GLY A 60 53.06 -20.65 -13.93
CA GLY A 60 53.14 -21.92 -14.67
C GLY A 60 54.55 -22.13 -15.27
N GLU A 61 54.85 -23.36 -15.71
CA GLU A 61 56.05 -23.79 -16.49
C GLU A 61 57.47 -23.71 -15.86
N ALA A 62 58.44 -24.26 -16.59
CA ALA A 62 59.66 -24.87 -16.05
C ALA A 62 60.91 -23.98 -16.00
N GLY A 63 61.66 -24.09 -14.90
CA GLY A 63 63.01 -23.52 -14.75
C GLY A 63 63.86 -24.30 -13.75
N ARG A 64 65.12 -24.61 -14.10
CA ARG A 64 66.04 -25.39 -13.24
C ARG A 64 66.43 -24.60 -11.98
N GLY A 65 66.14 -25.14 -10.80
CA GLY A 65 66.61 -24.57 -9.53
C GLY A 65 68.02 -25.00 -9.14
N SER A 66 68.77 -24.10 -8.49
CA SER A 66 69.90 -24.42 -7.61
C SER A 66 70.23 -23.23 -6.68
N PRO A 67 69.83 -23.29 -5.40
CA PRO A 67 70.34 -22.39 -4.38
C PRO A 67 70.93 -23.14 -3.17
N VAL A 68 72.21 -22.91 -2.87
CA VAL A 68 72.76 -23.01 -1.51
C VAL A 68 73.78 -21.88 -1.34
N SER A 69 73.83 -21.28 -0.15
CA SER A 69 74.96 -20.46 0.27
C SER A 69 75.25 -20.74 1.75
N ASN A 70 76.39 -21.40 1.98
CA ASN A 70 77.44 -21.07 2.96
C ASN A 70 77.06 -20.83 4.45
N PRO A 71 77.96 -21.16 5.42
CA PRO A 71 79.40 -20.92 5.28
C PRO A 71 80.38 -21.97 5.84
N ALA A 72 81.65 -21.78 5.45
CA ALA A 72 82.89 -22.21 6.11
C ALA A 72 83.18 -23.74 6.19
N SER A 73 84.43 -24.21 6.01
CA SER A 73 85.66 -23.53 5.59
C SER A 73 86.74 -24.55 5.17
N SER A 74 87.88 -24.04 4.68
CA SER A 74 89.14 -24.74 4.34
C SER A 74 89.10 -25.74 3.17
N ALA A 75 89.61 -25.26 2.03
CA ALA A 75 90.27 -26.08 1.01
C ALA A 75 91.55 -25.34 0.59
N THR A 76 92.67 -26.05 0.48
CA THR A 76 93.95 -25.52 0.00
C THR A 76 94.15 -25.88 -1.48
N ASN A 77 94.36 -24.88 -2.33
CA ASN A 77 94.72 -25.06 -3.75
C ASN A 77 96.06 -25.83 -3.87
N PRO A 78 96.32 -26.52 -5.01
CA PRO A 78 96.83 -25.81 -6.18
C PRO A 78 96.19 -26.19 -7.53
N GLU A 79 96.32 -25.31 -8.52
CA GLU A 79 95.98 -25.56 -9.93
C GLU A 79 97.02 -26.43 -10.65
N PRO A 80 96.64 -27.10 -11.75
CA PRO A 80 97.58 -27.67 -12.72
C PRO A 80 97.85 -26.72 -13.90
N LEU A 81 99.10 -26.65 -14.37
CA LEU A 81 99.44 -26.62 -15.81
C LEU A 81 100.96 -26.79 -16.00
N SER A 82 101.41 -27.02 -17.24
CA SER A 82 102.77 -27.47 -17.55
C SER A 82 103.56 -26.47 -18.40
N SER A 83 104.81 -26.22 -17.99
CA SER A 83 106.00 -25.83 -18.79
C SER A 83 105.88 -24.77 -19.90
N THR A 84 106.56 -23.62 -19.75
CA THR A 84 107.77 -23.24 -20.55
C THR A 84 108.21 -21.77 -20.33
N GLU A 85 108.96 -21.47 -19.26
CA GLU A 85 109.68 -20.17 -19.16
C GLU A 85 111.11 -20.25 -18.58
N SER A 86 111.68 -21.45 -18.45
CA SER A 86 113.05 -21.66 -17.94
C SER A 86 114.17 -21.35 -18.94
N LEU A 87 113.90 -20.67 -20.07
CA LEU A 87 114.87 -20.57 -21.19
C LEU A 87 114.78 -19.31 -22.09
N ARG A 88 114.14 -18.19 -21.70
CA ARG A 88 114.19 -16.96 -22.54
C ARG A 88 114.17 -15.55 -21.92
N GLN A 89 114.31 -15.39 -20.61
CA GLN A 89 114.74 -14.10 -20.04
C GLN A 89 115.89 -14.29 -19.04
N LEU A 90 116.65 -13.21 -18.80
CA LEU A 90 117.88 -13.16 -17.98
C LEU A 90 119.14 -13.88 -18.51
N SER A 91 119.14 -14.39 -19.74
CA SER A 91 120.35 -14.35 -20.60
C SER A 91 120.59 -12.96 -21.23
N GLN A 92 119.78 -11.96 -20.84
CA GLN A 92 119.76 -10.60 -21.40
C GLN A 92 119.81 -9.46 -20.35
N GLN A 93 120.30 -9.74 -19.13
CA GLN A 93 120.87 -8.71 -18.24
C GLN A 93 122.35 -8.96 -17.93
N LEU A 94 123.04 -9.61 -18.87
CA LEU A 94 124.50 -9.64 -18.97
C LEU A 94 124.93 -8.49 -19.91
N ASN A 95 126.03 -7.81 -19.58
CA ASN A 95 126.58 -6.61 -20.25
C ASN A 95 125.92 -5.25 -19.90
N GLY A 96 125.71 -4.99 -18.61
CA GLY A 96 125.52 -3.64 -18.04
C GLY A 96 126.83 -3.02 -17.52
N LEU A 97 127.82 -2.79 -18.40
CA LEU A 97 129.09 -2.09 -18.16
C LEU A 97 130.06 -2.64 -17.08
N LEU A 98 131.07 -3.39 -17.54
CA LEU A 98 132.42 -3.28 -17.00
C LEU A 98 133.11 -2.05 -17.62
N SER A 99 133.40 -0.99 -16.85
CA SER A 99 134.55 -0.05 -17.00
C SER A 99 134.43 1.12 -16.00
N GLY A 100 135.58 1.69 -15.58
CA GLY A 100 135.67 2.82 -14.64
C GLY A 100 136.23 2.38 -13.27
N VAL A 101 137.52 2.56 -12.93
CA VAL A 101 138.21 3.82 -12.58
C VAL A 101 137.61 4.46 -11.31
N CYS A 102 138.37 4.92 -10.29
CA CYS A 102 139.72 4.67 -9.75
C CYS A 102 139.76 5.42 -8.39
N THR A 103 140.91 5.49 -7.71
CA THR A 103 141.30 6.51 -6.68
C THR A 103 140.22 6.98 -5.66
N LEU A 104 140.28 6.56 -4.39
CA LEU A 104 141.19 7.08 -3.34
C LEU A 104 140.85 8.51 -2.85
N TRP A 105 140.85 8.63 -1.51
CA TRP A 105 141.11 9.80 -0.65
C TRP A 105 139.93 10.71 -0.25
N PRO A 106 139.99 11.34 0.96
CA PRO A 106 140.69 10.86 2.18
C PRO A 106 139.97 11.20 3.50
N GLN A 107 139.69 10.21 4.37
CA GLN A 107 138.88 10.32 5.62
C GLN A 107 137.43 10.81 5.35
N LYS A 108 137.33 12.00 4.77
CA LYS A 108 136.35 12.42 3.77
C LYS A 108 136.40 11.52 2.49
N GLY A 109 136.50 10.19 2.63
CA GLY A 109 136.39 9.21 1.53
C GLY A 109 137.47 8.10 1.46
N GLU A 110 137.27 6.96 2.13
CA GLU A 110 138.22 5.82 2.14
C GLU A 110 137.56 4.52 2.69
N ILE A 111 137.54 3.38 1.96
CA ILE A 111 136.69 2.22 2.39
C ILE A 111 136.99 0.79 1.84
N ARG A 112 137.41 0.59 0.58
CA ARG A 112 136.75 -0.44 -0.27
C ARG A 112 137.21 -1.93 -0.23
N ASN A 113 138.31 -2.35 0.39
CA ASN A 113 139.03 -3.56 -0.07
C ASN A 113 139.30 -4.68 0.98
N GLN A 114 138.50 -5.77 1.02
CA GLN A 114 138.90 -7.02 1.72
C GLN A 114 138.20 -8.36 1.33
N GLU A 115 137.17 -8.38 0.46
CA GLU A 115 136.15 -9.46 0.45
C GLU A 115 136.45 -10.72 -0.39
N LEU A 116 137.43 -10.70 -1.29
CA LEU A 116 137.45 -11.60 -2.48
C LEU A 116 137.95 -13.05 -2.27
N ALA A 117 138.54 -13.40 -1.13
CA ALA A 117 139.33 -14.63 -1.00
C ALA A 117 138.53 -15.91 -0.62
N ALA A 118 137.40 -15.77 0.08
CA ALA A 118 136.83 -16.88 0.86
C ALA A 118 135.91 -17.86 0.09
N ALA A 119 135.59 -17.60 -1.18
CA ALA A 119 134.49 -18.29 -1.86
C ALA A 119 134.83 -19.67 -2.46
N LEU A 120 136.11 -19.96 -2.74
CA LEU A 120 136.49 -21.05 -3.65
C LEU A 120 136.41 -22.46 -3.03
N ASP A 121 136.81 -22.62 -1.76
CA ASP A 121 136.93 -23.94 -1.11
C ASP A 121 135.59 -24.64 -0.86
N SER A 122 134.48 -23.89 -0.95
CA SER A 122 133.11 -24.42 -0.78
C SER A 122 132.75 -25.54 -1.76
N SER A 123 133.37 -25.59 -2.95
CA SER A 123 132.87 -26.42 -4.06
C SER A 123 133.34 -27.88 -4.07
N ASN A 124 134.45 -28.24 -3.42
CA ASN A 124 135.07 -29.57 -3.62
C ASN A 124 134.63 -30.64 -2.61
N LEU A 125 134.24 -30.24 -1.39
CA LEU A 125 133.90 -31.17 -0.31
C LEU A 125 132.59 -31.93 -0.55
N THR A 126 131.70 -31.39 -1.37
CA THR A 126 130.32 -31.85 -1.57
C THR A 126 130.23 -33.13 -2.41
N ASN A 127 130.94 -33.22 -3.54
CA ASN A 127 130.81 -34.30 -4.52
C ASN A 127 131.15 -35.68 -3.94
N ASN A 128 132.25 -35.81 -3.20
CA ASN A 128 132.70 -37.10 -2.64
C ASN A 128 131.69 -37.73 -1.68
N GLN A 129 130.82 -36.93 -1.05
CA GLN A 129 129.81 -37.40 -0.11
C GLN A 129 128.52 -37.94 -0.77
N LEU A 130 128.47 -37.97 -2.10
CA LEU A 130 127.32 -38.49 -2.86
C LEU A 130 127.48 -39.98 -3.22
N ASN A 131 128.64 -40.40 -3.74
CA ASN A 131 128.85 -41.78 -4.22
C ASN A 131 128.65 -42.85 -3.14
N THR A 132 129.15 -42.63 -1.93
CA THR A 132 129.06 -43.62 -0.83
C THR A 132 127.63 -43.90 -0.34
N LYS A 133 126.66 -43.07 -0.74
CA LYS A 133 125.23 -43.28 -0.46
C LYS A 133 124.58 -44.26 -1.44
N LEU A 134 125.16 -44.45 -2.64
CA LEU A 134 124.53 -45.14 -3.75
C LEU A 134 124.58 -46.68 -3.60
N ASP A 135 125.74 -47.25 -3.26
CA ASP A 135 125.90 -48.70 -3.07
C ASP A 135 125.00 -49.29 -1.97
N ARG A 136 124.71 -48.50 -0.92
CA ARG A 136 123.86 -48.93 0.20
C ARG A 136 122.41 -49.19 -0.23
N LEU A 137 121.94 -48.58 -1.32
CA LEU A 137 120.57 -48.75 -1.80
C LEU A 137 120.37 -50.11 -2.49
N VAL A 138 121.36 -50.59 -3.24
CA VAL A 138 121.23 -51.76 -4.15
C VAL A 138 120.86 -53.04 -3.40
N ARG A 139 121.45 -53.30 -2.23
CA ARG A 139 121.19 -54.52 -1.45
C ARG A 139 119.81 -54.57 -0.77
N VAL A 140 119.12 -53.43 -0.64
CA VAL A 140 117.82 -53.35 0.07
C VAL A 140 116.65 -53.75 -0.84
N CYS A 141 116.79 -53.59 -2.16
CA CYS A 141 115.70 -53.74 -3.13
C CYS A 141 114.94 -55.10 -3.10
N PRO A 142 115.59 -56.29 -3.09
CA PRO A 142 114.87 -57.54 -3.35
C PRO A 142 113.97 -57.98 -2.19
N ARG A 143 114.45 -57.92 -0.95
CA ARG A 143 113.66 -58.31 0.24
C ARG A 143 112.41 -57.45 0.36
N GLY A 144 112.59 -56.13 0.18
CA GLY A 144 111.49 -55.17 0.14
C GLY A 144 110.54 -55.33 -1.04
N SER A 145 110.76 -56.24 -2.00
CA SER A 145 109.80 -56.53 -3.09
C SER A 145 108.81 -57.66 -2.76
N LEU A 146 109.22 -58.66 -1.96
CA LEU A 146 108.32 -59.70 -1.47
C LEU A 146 107.44 -59.17 -0.33
N GLU A 147 108.05 -58.43 0.59
CA GLU A 147 107.32 -57.73 1.67
C GLU A 147 106.33 -56.71 1.07
N ARG A 148 106.67 -56.03 -0.05
CA ARG A 148 105.71 -55.23 -0.84
C ARG A 148 104.59 -56.06 -1.44
N ARG A 149 104.88 -57.18 -2.12
CA ARG A 149 103.85 -58.01 -2.78
C ARG A 149 102.85 -58.62 -1.79
N GLU A 150 103.30 -59.04 -0.61
CA GLU A 150 102.39 -59.50 0.45
C GLU A 150 101.54 -58.37 1.01
N PHE A 151 102.14 -57.19 1.23
CA PHE A 151 101.42 -56.00 1.68
C PHE A 151 100.38 -55.56 0.64
N GLU A 152 100.74 -55.51 -0.64
CA GLU A 152 99.84 -55.28 -1.78
C GLU A 152 98.68 -56.29 -1.79
N GLN A 153 98.92 -57.59 -1.59
CA GLN A 153 97.85 -58.58 -1.57
C GLN A 153 96.93 -58.45 -0.35
N ARG A 154 97.44 -58.05 0.81
CA ARG A 154 96.62 -57.75 2.00
C ARG A 154 95.78 -56.49 1.75
N CYS A 155 96.39 -55.41 1.28
CA CYS A 155 95.70 -54.19 0.90
C CYS A 155 94.63 -54.42 -0.18
N VAL A 156 94.84 -55.31 -1.15
CA VAL A 156 93.82 -55.66 -2.16
C VAL A 156 92.65 -56.43 -1.55
N LYS A 157 92.89 -57.35 -0.60
CA LYS A 157 91.82 -58.06 0.11
C LYS A 157 91.04 -57.14 1.05
N GLU A 158 91.74 -56.27 1.78
CA GLU A 158 91.15 -55.26 2.64
C GLU A 158 90.34 -54.23 1.83
N GLN A 159 90.86 -53.76 0.68
CA GLN A 159 90.10 -52.95 -0.27
C GLN A 159 88.89 -53.70 -0.84
N GLY A 160 88.96 -55.01 -1.04
CA GLY A 160 87.82 -55.85 -1.43
C GLY A 160 86.71 -55.81 -0.37
N ALA A 161 87.05 -56.20 0.87
CA ALA A 161 86.11 -56.20 1.99
C ALA A 161 85.53 -54.79 2.28
N MET A 162 86.34 -53.73 2.19
CA MET A 162 85.89 -52.35 2.34
C MET A 162 84.95 -51.91 1.19
N ARG A 163 85.15 -52.39 -0.05
CA ARG A 163 84.22 -52.14 -1.17
C ARG A 163 82.91 -52.90 -0.99
N GLU A 164 82.95 -54.13 -0.49
CA GLU A 164 81.75 -54.93 -0.18
C GLU A 164 80.94 -54.28 0.96
N GLN A 165 81.60 -53.86 2.05
CA GLN A 165 80.96 -53.10 3.13
C GLN A 165 80.38 -51.76 2.63
N LEU A 166 81.12 -51.02 1.81
CA LEU A 166 80.63 -49.79 1.19
C LEU A 166 79.41 -50.04 0.29
N GLN A 167 79.40 -51.12 -0.50
CA GLN A 167 78.28 -51.50 -1.36
C GLN A 167 77.03 -51.85 -0.53
N VAL A 168 77.19 -52.61 0.56
CA VAL A 168 76.11 -52.90 1.51
C VAL A 168 75.60 -51.62 2.18
N HIS A 169 76.49 -50.72 2.61
CA HIS A 169 76.08 -49.43 3.18
C HIS A 169 75.35 -48.55 2.18
N ILE A 170 75.79 -48.48 0.91
CA ILE A 170 75.08 -47.77 -0.16
C ILE A 170 73.68 -48.36 -0.37
N GLN A 171 73.54 -49.69 -0.38
CA GLN A 171 72.25 -50.35 -0.55
C GLN A 171 71.31 -50.13 0.65
N THR A 172 71.81 -50.23 1.89
CA THR A 172 71.03 -49.94 3.11
C THR A 172 70.64 -48.46 3.18
N ILE A 173 71.52 -47.53 2.81
CA ILE A 173 71.19 -46.10 2.71
C ILE A 173 70.13 -45.88 1.63
N GLY A 174 70.22 -46.57 0.48
CA GLY A 174 69.20 -46.53 -0.57
C GLY A 174 67.83 -46.93 -0.07
N ILE A 175 67.73 -48.07 0.62
CA ILE A 175 66.48 -48.57 1.23
C ILE A 175 65.94 -47.58 2.28
N LEU A 176 66.78 -47.10 3.19
CA LEU A 176 66.36 -46.13 4.21
C LEU A 176 65.94 -44.78 3.60
N VAL A 177 66.48 -44.39 2.45
CA VAL A 177 66.07 -43.18 1.72
C VAL A 177 64.75 -43.39 0.99
N SER A 178 64.50 -44.56 0.38
CA SER A 178 63.19 -44.86 -0.22
C SER A 178 62.11 -44.99 0.86
N GLU A 179 62.35 -45.76 1.92
CA GLU A 179 61.43 -45.90 3.06
C GLU A 179 61.12 -44.54 3.71
N LYS A 180 62.14 -43.70 3.94
CA LYS A 180 61.93 -42.33 4.43
C LYS A 180 61.10 -41.49 3.45
N SER A 181 61.33 -41.61 2.15
CA SER A 181 60.57 -40.88 1.13
C SER A 181 59.10 -41.33 1.09
N GLU A 182 58.85 -42.64 1.16
CA GLU A 182 57.50 -43.24 1.18
C GLU A 182 56.75 -42.89 2.46
N LEU A 183 57.42 -42.95 3.62
CA LEU A 183 56.84 -42.49 4.89
C LEU A 183 56.58 -40.97 4.88
N GLN A 184 57.42 -40.17 4.23
CA GLN A 184 57.23 -38.72 4.11
C GLN A 184 56.07 -38.38 3.16
N THR A 185 55.88 -39.10 2.05
CA THR A 185 54.70 -38.92 1.19
C THR A 185 53.43 -39.40 1.86
N ALA A 186 53.43 -40.57 2.53
CA ALA A 186 52.30 -41.06 3.31
C ALA A 186 51.92 -40.11 4.47
N LEU A 187 52.90 -39.54 5.17
CA LEU A 187 52.67 -38.55 6.23
C LEU A 187 52.07 -37.25 5.67
N SER A 188 52.59 -36.74 4.54
CA SER A 188 52.05 -35.52 3.92
C SER A 188 50.62 -35.73 3.40
N TYR A 189 50.33 -36.88 2.77
CA TYR A 189 48.99 -37.24 2.31
C TYR A 189 47.99 -37.39 3.48
N THR A 190 48.38 -38.09 4.55
CA THR A 190 47.51 -38.24 5.73
C THR A 190 47.29 -36.93 6.49
N GLN A 191 48.30 -36.04 6.56
CA GLN A 191 48.12 -34.68 7.09
C GLN A 191 47.19 -33.83 6.20
N GLN A 192 47.27 -33.94 4.88
CA GLN A 192 46.38 -33.23 3.95
C GLN A 192 44.93 -33.73 4.08
N ALA A 193 44.72 -35.05 4.12
CA ALA A 193 43.41 -35.65 4.34
C ALA A 193 42.81 -35.26 5.72
N ALA A 194 43.63 -35.20 6.77
CA ALA A 194 43.20 -34.74 8.09
C ALA A 194 42.76 -33.27 8.08
N ARG A 195 43.51 -32.39 7.40
CA ARG A 195 43.14 -30.97 7.22
C ARG A 195 41.84 -30.81 6.44
N GLN A 196 41.65 -31.58 5.35
CA GLN A 196 40.39 -31.61 4.60
C GLN A 196 39.22 -32.03 5.48
N LYS A 197 39.36 -33.11 6.26
CA LYS A 197 38.31 -33.57 7.18
C LYS A 197 38.04 -32.60 8.35
N THR A 198 39.03 -31.81 8.76
CA THR A 198 38.82 -30.70 9.72
C THR A 198 37.97 -29.61 9.08
N GLY A 199 38.28 -29.17 7.85
CA GLY A 199 37.48 -28.19 7.11
C GLY A 199 36.05 -28.65 6.83
N GLU A 200 35.84 -29.92 6.46
CA GLU A 200 34.50 -30.52 6.33
C GLU A 200 33.72 -30.49 7.66
N ALA A 201 34.38 -30.80 8.79
CA ALA A 201 33.75 -30.75 10.11
C ALA A 201 33.41 -29.32 10.53
N GLU A 202 34.25 -28.34 10.20
CA GLU A 202 33.98 -26.90 10.42
C GLU A 202 32.82 -26.41 9.56
N GLU A 203 32.74 -26.79 8.28
CA GLU A 203 31.61 -26.46 7.40
C GLU A 203 30.29 -27.06 7.94
N LEU A 204 30.30 -28.33 8.34
CA LEU A 204 29.15 -29.00 8.94
C LEU A 204 28.74 -28.36 10.28
N SER A 205 29.70 -27.93 11.10
CA SER A 205 29.45 -27.19 12.34
C SER A 205 28.78 -25.84 12.06
N ASN A 206 29.30 -25.07 11.09
CA ASN A 206 28.74 -23.79 10.69
C ASN A 206 27.32 -23.95 10.11
N ARG A 207 27.06 -24.99 9.31
CA ARG A 207 25.73 -25.32 8.80
C ARG A 207 24.77 -25.76 9.91
N LEU A 208 25.26 -26.49 10.93
CA LEU A 208 24.48 -26.84 12.12
C LEU A 208 24.17 -25.61 12.98
N GLN A 209 25.08 -24.64 13.07
CA GLN A 209 24.83 -23.39 13.78
C GLN A 209 23.79 -22.52 13.05
N ALA A 210 23.92 -22.35 11.72
CA ALA A 210 22.96 -21.61 10.91
C ALA A 210 21.55 -22.23 10.94
N THR A 211 21.44 -23.56 10.91
CA THR A 211 20.14 -24.24 11.06
C THR A 211 19.55 -24.10 12.46
N LYS A 212 20.36 -24.16 13.53
CA LYS A 212 19.91 -23.84 14.91
C LYS A 212 19.41 -22.40 15.06
N GLN A 213 20.11 -21.43 14.47
CA GLN A 213 19.68 -20.03 14.45
C GLN A 213 18.31 -19.90 13.77
N ARG A 214 18.17 -20.45 12.55
CA ARG A 214 16.91 -20.47 11.80
C ARG A 214 15.76 -21.19 12.50
N VAL A 215 16.02 -22.27 13.24
CA VAL A 215 15.00 -22.91 14.10
C VAL A 215 14.55 -21.95 15.20
N SER A 216 15.48 -21.28 15.89
CA SER A 216 15.11 -20.31 16.93
C SER A 216 14.39 -19.05 16.39
N GLU A 217 14.64 -18.68 15.14
CA GLU A 217 13.89 -17.63 14.43
C GLU A 217 12.47 -18.11 14.13
N LEU A 218 12.32 -19.33 13.59
CA LEU A 218 11.02 -19.94 13.33
C LEU A 218 10.20 -20.09 14.62
N GLU A 219 10.79 -20.53 15.74
CA GLU A 219 10.15 -20.59 17.05
C GLU A 219 9.64 -19.23 17.54
N ARG A 220 10.42 -18.15 17.32
CA ARG A 220 9.99 -16.77 17.63
C ARG A 220 8.85 -16.32 16.71
N THR A 221 8.92 -16.57 15.41
CA THR A 221 7.83 -16.23 14.48
C THR A 221 6.54 -16.99 14.78
N LEU A 222 6.63 -18.29 15.09
CA LEU A 222 5.49 -19.11 15.47
C LEU A 222 4.89 -18.67 16.81
N SER A 223 5.72 -18.24 17.77
CA SER A 223 5.25 -17.61 19.02
C SER A 223 4.52 -16.29 18.74
N SER A 224 5.07 -15.43 17.87
CA SER A 224 4.46 -14.17 17.46
C SER A 224 3.12 -14.39 16.75
N VAL A 225 3.07 -15.28 15.77
CA VAL A 225 1.84 -15.67 15.06
C VAL A 225 0.82 -16.29 16.03
N SER A 226 1.24 -17.09 17.01
CA SER A 226 0.33 -17.58 18.07
C SER A 226 -0.24 -16.46 18.93
N THR A 227 0.54 -15.42 19.24
CA THR A 227 0.01 -14.23 19.96
C THR A 227 -0.92 -13.38 19.10
N GLN A 228 -0.62 -13.21 17.81
CA GLN A 228 -1.48 -12.50 16.86
C GLN A 228 -2.79 -13.24 16.63
N GLN A 229 -2.77 -14.57 16.45
CA GLN A 229 -3.99 -15.38 16.37
C GLN A 229 -4.87 -15.20 17.61
N LYS A 230 -4.29 -15.22 18.82
CA LYS A 230 -5.01 -14.96 20.07
C LYS A 230 -5.53 -13.52 20.22
N GLN A 231 -5.04 -12.57 19.43
CA GLN A 231 -5.59 -11.22 19.32
C GLN A 231 -6.74 -11.18 18.32
N PHE A 232 -6.59 -11.78 17.12
CA PHE A 232 -7.69 -11.93 16.16
C PHE A 232 -8.86 -12.74 16.73
N ASP A 233 -8.61 -13.80 17.49
CA ASP A 233 -9.64 -14.61 18.18
C ASP A 233 -10.40 -13.81 19.26
N LYS A 234 -9.80 -12.76 19.82
CA LYS A 234 -10.48 -11.82 20.74
C LYS A 234 -11.29 -10.80 19.96
N HIS A 235 -10.68 -10.17 18.95
CA HIS A 235 -11.33 -9.16 18.13
C HIS A 235 -12.55 -9.73 17.39
N ASN A 236 -12.45 -10.95 16.85
CA ASN A 236 -13.61 -11.66 16.29
C ASN A 236 -14.72 -11.83 17.34
N LYS A 237 -14.41 -12.18 18.59
CA LYS A 237 -15.39 -12.27 19.70
C LYS A 237 -15.88 -10.92 20.23
N GLU A 238 -15.29 -9.82 19.79
CA GLU A 238 -15.79 -8.46 20.02
C GLU A 238 -16.76 -8.08 18.89
N LEU A 239 -16.34 -8.26 17.62
CA LEU A 239 -17.19 -8.12 16.43
C LEU A 239 -18.44 -9.01 16.47
N GLU A 240 -18.37 -10.23 17.00
CA GLU A 240 -19.54 -11.10 17.18
C GLU A 240 -20.54 -10.51 18.18
N LYS A 241 -20.07 -9.89 19.28
CA LYS A 241 -20.95 -9.22 20.24
C LYS A 241 -21.52 -7.94 19.65
N GLU A 242 -20.73 -7.16 18.92
CA GLU A 242 -21.19 -5.95 18.23
C GLU A 242 -22.26 -6.28 17.19
N ARG A 243 -22.04 -7.31 16.36
CA ARG A 243 -23.04 -7.88 15.45
C ARG A 243 -24.33 -8.27 16.17
N ASP A 244 -24.25 -8.95 17.31
CA ASP A 244 -25.43 -9.44 18.02
C ASP A 244 -26.14 -8.32 18.82
N ASN A 245 -25.40 -7.32 19.32
CA ASN A 245 -25.96 -6.07 19.85
C ASN A 245 -26.69 -5.28 18.75
N LEU A 246 -26.09 -5.15 17.56
CA LEU A 246 -26.71 -4.49 16.41
C LEU A 246 -27.96 -5.23 15.92
N ARG A 247 -27.97 -6.57 15.97
CA ARG A 247 -29.19 -7.38 15.69
C ARG A 247 -30.31 -7.10 16.69
N LEU A 248 -29.98 -6.99 17.98
CA LEU A 248 -30.96 -6.62 19.02
C LEU A 248 -31.48 -5.19 18.83
N GLU A 249 -30.62 -4.25 18.44
CA GLU A 249 -31.02 -2.87 18.18
C GLU A 249 -31.85 -2.73 16.89
N VAL A 250 -31.52 -3.47 15.82
CA VAL A 250 -32.37 -3.57 14.61
C VAL A 250 -33.74 -4.17 14.95
N TYR A 251 -33.80 -5.21 15.78
CA TYR A 251 -35.08 -5.76 16.25
C TYR A 251 -35.89 -4.74 17.06
N ARG A 252 -35.24 -3.98 17.96
CA ARG A 252 -35.86 -2.92 18.75
C ARG A 252 -36.38 -1.78 17.86
N LEU A 253 -35.59 -1.32 16.89
CA LEU A 253 -35.98 -0.31 15.92
C LEU A 253 -37.15 -0.78 15.04
N ASN A 254 -37.17 -2.06 14.65
CA ASN A 254 -38.27 -2.63 13.88
C ASN A 254 -39.58 -2.68 14.69
N SER A 255 -39.52 -3.00 16.00
CA SER A 255 -40.70 -2.89 16.89
C SER A 255 -41.26 -1.47 16.91
N VAL A 256 -40.41 -0.47 17.17
CA VAL A 256 -40.82 0.95 17.20
C VAL A 256 -41.31 1.43 15.83
N SER A 257 -40.74 0.93 14.73
CA SER A 257 -41.21 1.22 13.38
C SER A 257 -42.59 0.62 13.09
N GLU A 258 -42.86 -0.61 13.54
CA GLU A 258 -44.17 -1.25 13.42
C GLU A 258 -45.23 -0.58 14.32
N GLU A 259 -44.86 -0.20 15.54
CA GLU A 259 -45.70 0.59 16.45
C GLU A 259 -46.06 1.95 15.82
N GLY A 260 -45.09 2.67 15.26
CA GLY A 260 -45.32 3.93 14.55
C GLY A 260 -46.12 3.77 13.26
N ARG A 261 -45.94 2.65 12.53
CA ARG A 261 -46.74 2.29 11.35
C ARG A 261 -48.19 2.01 11.72
N GLN A 262 -48.43 1.32 12.85
CA GLN A 262 -49.77 1.07 13.37
C GLN A 262 -50.46 2.38 13.80
N GLN A 263 -49.79 3.22 14.59
CA GLN A 263 -50.30 4.55 14.99
C GLN A 263 -50.64 5.42 13.76
N SER A 264 -49.79 5.39 12.73
CA SER A 264 -50.04 6.10 11.46
C SER A 264 -51.28 5.56 10.72
N SER A 265 -51.54 4.26 10.78
CA SER A 265 -52.74 3.63 10.22
C SER A 265 -53.99 4.04 11.00
N GLU A 266 -53.96 3.98 12.33
CA GLU A 266 -55.05 4.39 13.21
C GLU A 266 -55.43 5.87 13.01
N LEU A 267 -54.44 6.76 12.93
CA LEU A 267 -54.66 8.18 12.61
C LEU A 267 -55.20 8.39 11.18
N SER A 268 -54.76 7.59 10.21
CA SER A 268 -55.29 7.62 8.83
C SER A 268 -56.76 7.20 8.78
N GLU A 269 -57.17 6.20 9.55
CA GLU A 269 -58.57 5.77 9.65
C GLU A 269 -59.43 6.79 10.38
N GLN A 270 -58.95 7.36 11.49
CA GLN A 270 -59.63 8.48 12.15
C GLN A 270 -59.81 9.68 11.20
N LEU A 271 -58.81 10.02 10.40
CA LEU A 271 -58.94 11.09 9.40
C LEU A 271 -59.96 10.75 8.30
N LYS A 272 -59.98 9.51 7.79
CA LYS A 272 -60.99 9.04 6.82
C LYS A 272 -62.41 9.13 7.39
N LEU A 273 -62.60 8.77 8.66
CA LEU A 273 -63.87 8.90 9.38
C LEU A 273 -64.28 10.37 9.53
N ARG A 274 -63.37 11.27 9.94
CA ARG A 274 -63.68 12.71 10.00
C ARG A 274 -63.98 13.32 8.63
N VAL A 275 -63.38 12.81 7.55
CA VAL A 275 -63.71 13.23 6.18
C VAL A 275 -65.08 12.71 5.73
N SER A 276 -65.46 11.46 6.06
CA SER A 276 -66.80 10.95 5.73
C SER A 276 -67.89 11.64 6.54
N GLU A 277 -67.66 11.91 7.83
CA GLU A 277 -68.51 12.77 8.67
C GLU A 277 -68.66 14.18 8.07
N ASN A 278 -67.56 14.83 7.65
CA ASN A 278 -67.63 16.16 7.05
C ASN A 278 -68.39 16.16 5.71
N ASN A 279 -68.27 15.08 4.93
CA ASN A 279 -69.04 14.92 3.68
C ASN A 279 -70.52 14.65 3.95
N ALA A 280 -70.88 13.88 4.97
CA ALA A 280 -72.27 13.71 5.41
C ALA A 280 -72.87 15.05 5.87
N MET A 281 -72.17 15.77 6.75
CA MET A 281 -72.60 17.11 7.20
C MET A 281 -72.72 18.12 6.06
N ARG A 282 -71.93 18.00 4.98
CA ARG A 282 -72.10 18.82 3.75
C ARG A 282 -73.37 18.44 2.99
N LEU A 283 -73.67 17.15 2.84
CA LEU A 283 -74.91 16.68 2.20
C LEU A 283 -76.13 17.11 3.01
N ASP A 284 -76.07 17.02 4.33
CA ASP A 284 -77.12 17.51 5.24
C ASP A 284 -77.27 19.03 5.14
N LEU A 285 -76.17 19.79 5.07
CA LEU A 285 -76.20 21.24 4.81
C LEU A 285 -76.77 21.57 3.42
N ASP A 286 -76.50 20.78 2.39
CA ASP A 286 -77.06 20.97 1.05
C ASP A 286 -78.54 20.57 0.97
N GLU A 287 -79.00 19.59 1.76
CA GLU A 287 -80.43 19.32 1.90
C GLU A 287 -81.12 20.41 2.73
N LEU A 288 -80.50 20.87 3.82
CA LEU A 288 -81.00 22.01 4.61
C LEU A 288 -81.03 23.30 3.78
N ARG A 289 -80.08 23.51 2.84
CA ARG A 289 -80.13 24.61 1.85
C ARG A 289 -81.30 24.46 0.89
N LYS A 290 -81.53 23.27 0.30
CA LYS A 290 -82.69 23.03 -0.57
C LYS A 290 -84.02 23.16 0.17
N ARG A 291 -84.06 22.71 1.43
CA ARG A 291 -85.20 22.92 2.33
C ARG A 291 -85.37 24.40 2.68
N LEU A 292 -84.26 25.14 2.88
CA LEU A 292 -84.28 26.58 3.11
C LEU A 292 -84.83 27.32 1.88
N GLU A 293 -84.28 27.07 0.69
CA GLU A 293 -84.76 27.60 -0.60
C GLU A 293 -86.24 27.27 -0.81
N MET A 294 -86.68 26.04 -0.55
CA MET A 294 -88.09 25.66 -0.60
C MET A 294 -88.94 26.37 0.49
N THR A 295 -88.40 26.61 1.69
CA THR A 295 -89.10 27.41 2.71
C THR A 295 -89.05 28.91 2.44
N ASP A 296 -88.11 29.40 1.65
CA ASP A 296 -87.99 30.78 1.19
C ASP A 296 -88.92 31.02 0.00
N ASP A 297 -89.07 30.06 -0.93
CA ASP A 297 -90.14 30.01 -1.93
C ASP A 297 -91.51 29.96 -1.24
N MET A 298 -91.68 29.12 -0.21
CA MET A 298 -92.89 29.12 0.60
C MET A 298 -93.04 30.42 1.40
N LEU A 299 -91.97 31.08 1.88
CA LEU A 299 -92.03 32.39 2.54
C LEU A 299 -92.22 33.53 1.54
N GLN A 300 -91.98 33.34 0.26
CA GLN A 300 -92.39 34.25 -0.81
C GLN A 300 -93.90 34.08 -1.11
N GLN A 301 -94.40 32.84 -0.99
CA GLN A 301 -95.84 32.53 -1.01
C GLN A 301 -96.57 32.91 0.31
N PHE A 302 -95.88 32.93 1.46
CA PHE A 302 -96.44 33.29 2.78
C PHE A 302 -96.16 34.74 3.20
N SER A 303 -95.20 35.45 2.60
CA SER A 303 -95.17 36.92 2.61
C SER A 303 -96.27 37.50 1.70
N SER A 304 -96.84 36.67 0.81
CA SER A 304 -98.13 36.92 0.17
C SER A 304 -99.33 36.26 0.90
N GLN A 305 -99.13 35.43 1.93
CA GLN A 305 -100.17 34.77 2.78
C GLN A 305 -99.70 34.46 4.22
N SER A 306 -100.03 35.28 5.22
CA SER A 306 -99.31 35.39 6.51
C SER A 306 -99.37 34.20 7.52
N GLY A 307 -98.21 33.85 8.11
CA GLY A 307 -98.01 33.80 9.58
C GLY A 307 -97.74 32.45 10.31
N PRO A 308 -96.66 32.36 11.13
CA PRO A 308 -96.48 31.29 12.14
C PRO A 308 -95.90 31.75 13.52
N PRO A 309 -95.87 30.86 14.54
CA PRO A 309 -94.97 30.98 15.70
C PRO A 309 -94.16 29.70 16.02
N SER A 310 -92.83 29.77 16.12
CA SER A 310 -91.97 28.58 16.41
C SER A 310 -90.70 28.80 17.26
N ALA A 311 -90.32 30.05 17.54
CA ALA A 311 -88.95 30.42 17.98
C ALA A 311 -88.43 29.73 19.28
N ASN A 312 -89.30 29.30 20.19
CA ASN A 312 -88.87 28.78 21.51
C ASN A 312 -88.08 27.46 21.45
N GLN A 313 -88.24 26.62 20.41
CA GLN A 313 -87.52 25.34 20.35
C GLN A 313 -86.04 25.50 19.98
N GLN A 314 -85.70 26.48 19.12
CA GLN A 314 -84.32 26.70 18.67
C GLN A 314 -83.40 27.19 19.80
N MET A 315 -83.92 27.98 20.73
CA MET A 315 -83.16 28.46 21.90
C MET A 315 -82.68 27.31 22.81
N HIS A 316 -83.42 26.20 22.89
CA HIS A 316 -83.08 25.11 23.79
C HIS A 316 -81.86 24.30 23.31
N LEU A 317 -81.75 24.06 22.00
CA LEU A 317 -80.65 23.30 21.40
C LEU A 317 -79.32 24.06 21.50
N LEU A 318 -79.32 25.37 21.26
CA LEU A 318 -78.13 26.23 21.38
C LEU A 318 -77.58 26.27 22.83
N LEU A 319 -78.46 26.14 23.82
CA LEU A 319 -78.06 26.03 25.24
C LEU A 319 -77.38 24.70 25.57
N GLU A 320 -77.75 23.61 24.88
CA GLU A 320 -77.15 22.29 25.07
C GLU A 320 -75.81 22.16 24.34
N GLU A 321 -75.72 22.65 23.10
CA GLU A 321 -74.48 22.71 22.31
C GLU A 321 -73.40 23.56 23.01
N LYS A 322 -73.78 24.72 23.55
CA LYS A 322 -72.90 25.56 24.39
C LYS A 322 -72.29 24.77 25.55
N LEU A 323 -73.12 23.99 26.25
CA LEU A 323 -72.72 23.25 27.46
C LEU A 323 -71.76 22.10 27.13
N GLN A 324 -71.93 21.46 25.96
CA GLN A 324 -70.98 20.46 25.44
C GLN A 324 -69.62 21.08 25.08
N ILE A 325 -69.61 22.26 24.45
CA ILE A 325 -68.37 22.99 24.13
C ILE A 325 -67.64 23.43 25.41
N GLU A 326 -68.38 23.91 26.43
CA GLU A 326 -67.80 24.26 27.74
C GLU A 326 -67.19 23.03 28.43
N ALA A 327 -67.83 21.86 28.37
CA ALA A 327 -67.29 20.62 28.92
C ALA A 327 -66.00 20.15 28.21
N HIS A 328 -65.96 20.20 26.87
CA HIS A 328 -64.75 19.87 26.10
C HIS A 328 -63.61 20.86 26.37
N THR A 329 -63.94 22.14 26.52
CA THR A 329 -62.96 23.20 26.87
C THR A 329 -62.37 22.95 28.26
N ALA A 330 -63.19 22.54 29.24
CA ALA A 330 -62.71 22.17 30.57
C ALA A 330 -61.73 20.98 30.54
N GLN A 331 -62.02 19.93 29.76
CA GLN A 331 -61.15 18.76 29.59
C GLN A 331 -59.77 19.13 28.98
N LEU A 332 -59.75 20.04 27.99
CA LEU A 332 -58.49 20.54 27.42
C LEU A 332 -57.71 21.43 28.41
N MET A 333 -58.38 22.23 29.24
CA MET A 333 -57.70 22.98 30.30
C MET A 333 -57.12 22.06 31.37
N GLU A 334 -57.80 20.95 31.71
CA GLU A 334 -57.31 19.97 32.66
C GLU A 334 -56.06 19.24 32.15
N SER A 335 -56.04 18.77 30.90
CA SER A 335 -54.87 18.08 30.34
C SER A 335 -53.65 19.01 30.17
N VAL A 336 -53.88 20.28 29.80
CA VAL A 336 -52.82 21.30 29.77
C VAL A 336 -52.29 21.59 31.19
N ALA A 337 -53.15 21.64 32.20
CA ALA A 337 -52.71 21.81 33.59
C ALA A 337 -51.90 20.60 34.10
N GLN A 338 -52.31 19.37 33.76
CA GLN A 338 -51.55 18.15 34.10
C GLN A 338 -50.14 18.20 33.48
N LEU A 339 -50.02 18.47 32.17
CA LEU A 339 -48.72 18.58 31.49
C LEU A 339 -47.83 19.71 32.05
N GLN A 340 -48.42 20.82 32.53
CA GLN A 340 -47.68 21.87 33.23
C GLN A 340 -47.14 21.35 34.58
N THR A 341 -47.96 20.66 35.39
CA THR A 341 -47.48 20.08 36.66
C THR A 341 -46.41 19.01 36.47
N GLU A 342 -46.45 18.23 35.39
CA GLU A 342 -45.39 17.27 35.08
C GLU A 342 -44.08 17.96 34.68
N ARG A 343 -44.14 18.96 33.78
CA ARG A 343 -42.98 19.80 33.43
C ARG A 343 -42.33 20.41 34.68
N ASP A 344 -43.15 20.99 35.56
CA ASP A 344 -42.65 21.70 36.73
C ASP A 344 -42.01 20.74 37.74
N ARG A 345 -42.62 19.55 37.95
CA ARG A 345 -42.02 18.47 38.75
C ARG A 345 -40.68 17.98 38.17
N TYR A 346 -40.51 17.94 36.85
CA TYR A 346 -39.22 17.61 36.23
C TYR A 346 -38.19 18.74 36.38
N ALA A 347 -38.61 20.01 36.31
CA ALA A 347 -37.73 21.15 36.56
C ALA A 347 -37.25 21.19 38.03
N GLU A 348 -38.16 20.95 38.98
CA GLU A 348 -37.85 20.80 40.41
C GLU A 348 -36.83 19.66 40.63
N GLN A 349 -37.05 18.47 40.04
CA GLN A 349 -36.12 17.34 40.18
C GLN A 349 -34.71 17.68 39.65
N ILE A 350 -34.61 18.33 38.48
CA ILE A 350 -33.31 18.75 37.92
C ILE A 350 -32.63 19.80 38.82
N GLN A 351 -33.40 20.69 39.44
CA GLN A 351 -32.89 21.68 40.39
C GLN A 351 -32.43 21.04 41.71
N GLU A 352 -33.15 20.06 42.25
CA GLU A 352 -32.76 19.28 43.42
C GLU A 352 -31.46 18.48 43.16
N GLU A 353 -31.39 17.76 42.03
CA GLU A 353 -30.18 17.03 41.63
C GLU A 353 -28.99 17.98 41.45
N GLY A 354 -29.21 19.15 40.81
CA GLY A 354 -28.21 20.21 40.68
C GLY A 354 -27.69 20.74 42.02
N GLN A 355 -28.59 20.96 43.00
CA GLN A 355 -28.21 21.39 44.35
C GLN A 355 -27.42 20.31 45.09
N VAL A 356 -27.79 19.03 44.97
CA VAL A 356 -27.04 17.91 45.57
C VAL A 356 -25.62 17.80 44.98
N TRP A 357 -25.45 18.03 43.67
CA TRP A 357 -24.11 18.09 43.07
C TRP A 357 -23.32 19.32 43.52
N LYS A 358 -23.97 20.47 43.69
CA LYS A 358 -23.35 21.69 44.24
C LYS A 358 -22.88 21.48 45.68
N ASP A 359 -23.76 21.05 46.58
CA ASP A 359 -23.44 20.79 48.00
C ASP A 359 -22.26 19.81 48.14
N LYS A 360 -22.23 18.75 47.32
CA LYS A 360 -21.15 17.77 47.28
C LYS A 360 -19.84 18.35 46.76
N THR A 361 -19.90 19.31 45.84
CA THR A 361 -18.72 20.03 45.33
C THR A 361 -18.17 20.98 46.38
N GLU A 362 -19.03 21.73 47.06
CA GLU A 362 -18.66 22.61 48.17
C GLU A 362 -18.09 21.81 49.36
N GLN A 363 -18.66 20.65 49.68
CA GLN A 363 -18.13 19.74 50.71
C GLN A 363 -16.73 19.20 50.36
N LEU A 364 -16.47 18.87 49.09
CA LEU A 364 -15.14 18.44 48.64
C LEU A 364 -14.14 19.61 48.67
N LEU A 365 -14.56 20.80 48.24
CA LEU A 365 -13.74 22.01 48.30
C LEU A 365 -13.36 22.35 49.75
N SER A 366 -14.31 22.29 50.69
CA SER A 366 -14.09 22.54 52.12
C SER A 366 -13.11 21.53 52.75
N GLN A 367 -13.14 20.26 52.34
CA GLN A 367 -12.15 19.27 52.78
C GLN A 367 -10.76 19.58 52.23
N VAL A 368 -10.65 20.02 50.96
CA VAL A 368 -9.36 20.42 50.36
C VAL A 368 -8.80 21.67 51.05
N THR A 369 -9.62 22.67 51.39
CA THR A 369 -9.14 23.86 52.11
C THR A 369 -8.70 23.53 53.53
N LEU A 370 -9.44 22.68 54.26
CA LEU A 370 -9.03 22.25 55.61
C LEU A 370 -7.69 21.51 55.59
N VAL A 371 -7.48 20.59 54.64
CA VAL A 371 -6.18 19.88 54.48
C VAL A 371 -5.05 20.84 54.06
N ALA A 372 -5.35 21.88 53.26
CA ALA A 372 -4.37 22.92 52.94
C ALA A 372 -4.00 23.75 54.18
N GLU A 373 -4.97 24.16 55.00
CA GLU A 373 -4.70 24.86 56.26
C GLU A 373 -3.94 23.99 57.27
N GLU A 374 -4.24 22.69 57.38
CA GLU A 374 -3.49 21.75 58.23
C GLU A 374 -2.03 21.59 57.76
N ARG A 375 -1.81 21.51 56.44
CA ARG A 375 -0.47 21.53 55.84
C ARG A 375 0.26 22.84 56.19
N ASP A 376 -0.41 23.98 56.06
CA ASP A 376 0.24 25.29 56.23
C ASP A 376 0.54 25.58 57.71
N ARG A 377 -0.33 25.18 58.63
CA ARG A 377 -0.04 25.12 60.09
C ARG A 377 1.18 24.24 60.39
N SER A 378 1.27 23.08 59.74
CA SER A 378 2.41 22.16 59.92
C SER A 378 3.72 22.77 59.40
N ILE A 379 3.69 23.48 58.26
CA ILE A 379 4.84 24.21 57.72
C ILE A 379 5.27 25.33 58.68
N SER A 380 4.32 26.11 59.23
CA SER A 380 4.63 27.16 60.22
C SER A 380 5.30 26.59 61.47
N GLN A 381 4.79 25.48 62.03
CA GLN A 381 5.39 24.83 63.20
C GLN A 381 6.81 24.32 62.94
N ILE A 382 7.10 23.83 61.72
CA ILE A 382 8.47 23.44 61.34
C ILE A 382 9.39 24.67 61.33
N GLN A 383 8.96 25.79 60.76
CA GLN A 383 9.75 27.03 60.71
C GLN A 383 10.01 27.63 62.10
N GLU A 384 9.02 27.59 63.01
CA GLU A 384 9.19 28.02 64.41
C GLU A 384 10.22 27.15 65.15
N LEU A 385 10.18 25.83 64.96
CA LEU A 385 11.16 24.90 65.55
C LEU A 385 12.57 25.09 64.97
N GLU A 386 12.69 25.35 63.67
CA GLU A 386 13.97 25.67 63.02
C GLU A 386 14.59 26.97 63.58
N ALA A 387 13.76 28.01 63.78
CA ALA A 387 14.19 29.28 64.38
C ALA A 387 14.67 29.12 65.84
N HIS A 388 13.92 28.39 66.68
CA HIS A 388 14.36 28.08 68.04
C HIS A 388 15.66 27.28 68.09
N ILE A 389 15.89 26.39 67.11
CA ILE A 389 17.16 25.66 66.96
C ILE A 389 18.31 26.59 66.55
N THR A 390 18.08 27.71 65.87
CA THR A 390 19.13 28.72 65.62
C THR A 390 19.43 29.60 66.82
N ASP A 391 18.42 30.03 67.59
CA ASP A 391 18.64 30.89 68.77
C ASP A 391 19.40 30.18 69.89
N LEU A 392 19.11 28.88 70.11
CA LEU A 392 19.84 28.04 71.07
C LEU A 392 21.31 27.82 70.66
N LYS A 393 21.64 27.87 69.37
CA LYS A 393 23.03 27.83 68.88
C LYS A 393 23.74 29.17 69.07
N HIS A 394 23.03 30.29 68.94
CA HIS A 394 23.61 31.62 69.10
C HIS A 394 23.89 31.98 70.56
N THR A 395 22.93 31.72 71.46
CA THR A 395 23.07 31.98 72.91
C THR A 395 24.21 31.19 73.55
N ALA A 396 24.47 29.96 73.09
CA ALA A 396 25.61 29.15 73.53
C ALA A 396 26.99 29.76 73.19
N ALA A 397 27.08 30.62 72.17
CA ALA A 397 28.34 31.28 71.79
C ALA A 397 28.70 32.45 72.71
N LEU A 398 27.71 33.25 73.14
CA LEU A 398 27.91 34.46 73.94
C LEU A 398 28.43 34.15 75.36
N LEU A 399 27.93 33.08 75.98
CA LEU A 399 28.36 32.62 77.31
C LEU A 399 29.83 32.16 77.40
N SER A 400 30.56 32.15 76.27
CA SER A 400 31.99 31.82 76.24
C SER A 400 32.92 33.03 76.34
N GLN A 401 32.40 34.27 76.51
CA GLN A 401 33.19 35.50 76.29
C GLN A 401 33.33 36.46 77.51
N GLU A 402 32.65 36.23 78.63
CA GLU A 402 32.47 37.24 79.71
C GLU A 402 33.37 37.08 80.96
N GLY A 403 34.68 36.83 80.84
CA GLY A 403 35.55 36.70 82.03
C GLY A 403 36.94 37.36 81.94
N GLU A 404 37.16 38.49 82.65
CA GLU A 404 38.39 38.94 83.40
C GLU A 404 38.43 40.46 83.85
N ALA A 405 39.05 40.79 85.02
CA ALA A 405 39.69 42.09 85.52
C ALA A 405 38.97 43.28 86.29
N GLN A 406 39.59 43.88 87.38
CA GLN A 406 39.26 45.17 88.16
C GLN A 406 40.31 45.73 89.24
N ALA A 407 40.25 47.03 89.71
CA ALA A 407 40.58 47.69 91.08
C ALA A 407 41.68 48.85 91.33
N GLU A 408 41.59 49.75 92.41
CA GLU A 408 42.20 51.16 92.55
C GLU A 408 43.01 51.80 93.83
N PRO A 409 42.56 52.78 94.73
CA PRO A 409 43.19 54.17 94.98
C PRO A 409 43.69 54.74 96.41
N GLN A 410 43.67 56.10 96.72
CA GLN A 410 44.42 56.97 97.76
C GLN A 410 43.54 57.96 98.67
N PRO A 411 43.87 59.18 99.33
CA PRO A 411 45.07 60.10 99.63
C PRO A 411 45.09 60.93 101.02
N SER A 412 45.73 62.17 101.17
CA SER A 412 45.65 63.33 102.21
C SER A 412 46.93 63.75 103.06
N GLY A 413 47.17 64.90 103.80
CA GLY A 413 46.60 66.29 104.07
C GLY A 413 47.30 67.19 105.22
N PRO A 414 47.38 68.59 105.25
CA PRO A 414 48.16 69.47 106.23
C PRO A 414 47.59 70.87 106.79
N SER A 415 48.34 71.69 107.60
CA SER A 415 48.07 73.10 108.19
C SER A 415 49.37 73.83 108.77
N GLU A 416 49.58 75.05 109.38
CA GLU A 416 48.94 76.36 109.87
C GLU A 416 50.08 77.47 110.18
N SER A 417 50.07 78.73 110.77
CA SER A 417 49.14 79.73 111.44
C SER A 417 49.45 81.31 111.39
N GLU A 418 50.05 82.03 112.39
CA GLU A 418 49.82 83.48 112.85
C GLU A 418 51.00 84.56 112.87
N LEU A 419 50.75 85.92 112.79
CA LEU A 419 51.75 87.07 112.77
C LEU A 419 51.28 88.58 113.05
N ALA A 420 50.26 88.83 113.90
CA ALA A 420 49.08 89.72 113.70
C ALA A 420 49.03 91.27 113.41
N LEU A 421 50.02 92.18 113.63
CA LEU A 421 49.77 93.66 113.43
C LEU A 421 50.86 94.47 112.72
N GLN A 422 52.03 93.86 112.47
CA GLN A 422 52.99 94.33 111.45
C GLN A 422 52.76 93.63 110.09
N GLU A 423 51.90 92.61 110.08
CA GLU A 423 50.66 92.55 109.28
C GLU A 423 49.94 93.93 109.20
N ALA A 424 48.61 94.05 109.27
CA ALA A 424 47.79 95.28 109.21
C ALA A 424 48.12 96.33 108.11
N LEU A 425 49.20 97.13 108.23
CA LEU A 425 49.72 97.97 107.14
C LEU A 425 50.59 97.17 106.16
N GLY A 426 51.37 96.22 106.67
CA GLY A 426 51.89 95.11 105.89
C GLY A 426 50.74 94.38 105.19
N CYS A 427 49.63 94.11 105.90
CA CYS A 427 48.43 93.54 105.26
C CYS A 427 47.85 94.44 104.18
N LEU A 428 47.59 95.73 104.39
CA LEU A 428 47.06 96.60 103.32
C LEU A 428 47.99 96.68 102.08
N GLN A 429 49.30 96.66 102.30
CA GLN A 429 50.26 96.69 101.20
C GLN A 429 50.40 95.32 100.52
N GLN A 430 50.33 94.22 101.28
CA GLN A 430 50.13 92.84 100.83
C GLN A 430 48.76 92.62 100.21
N GLU A 431 47.70 93.36 100.56
CA GLU A 431 46.35 93.22 100.01
C GLU A 431 46.36 93.78 98.60
N ARG A 432 46.98 94.95 98.39
CA ARG A 432 47.18 95.50 97.05
C ARG A 432 48.17 94.68 96.21
N ASP A 433 49.23 94.11 96.78
CA ASP A 433 50.13 93.19 96.05
C ASP A 433 49.53 91.79 95.82
N SER A 434 48.73 91.27 96.76
CA SER A 434 48.07 89.96 96.65
C SER A 434 46.81 90.02 95.82
N LEU A 435 46.06 91.13 95.81
CA LEU A 435 44.97 91.35 94.86
C LEU A 435 45.52 91.54 93.44
N ASN A 436 46.66 92.20 93.26
CA ASN A 436 47.40 92.21 91.99
C ASN A 436 47.93 90.81 91.62
N SER A 437 48.42 90.02 92.58
CA SER A 437 48.87 88.64 92.36
C SER A 437 47.70 87.67 92.07
N GLN A 438 46.54 87.88 92.70
CA GLN A 438 45.28 87.18 92.46
C GLN A 438 44.72 87.56 91.10
N PHE A 439 44.79 88.83 90.70
CA PHE A 439 44.41 89.26 89.35
C PHE A 439 45.35 88.66 88.29
N GLN A 440 46.66 88.61 88.54
CA GLN A 440 47.59 87.88 87.66
C GLN A 440 47.41 86.36 87.71
N ALA A 441 46.96 85.77 88.82
CA ALA A 441 46.58 84.36 88.89
C ALA A 441 45.32 84.13 88.05
N GLN A 442 44.25 84.88 88.29
CA GLN A 442 43.01 84.86 87.51
C GLN A 442 43.25 85.09 86.01
N LEU A 443 44.20 85.94 85.61
CA LEU A 443 44.61 86.06 84.20
C LEU A 443 45.27 84.78 83.67
N ARG A 444 46.20 84.17 84.41
CA ARG A 444 46.81 82.88 84.03
C ARG A 444 45.78 81.74 84.01
N ASP A 445 44.85 81.73 84.95
CA ASP A 445 43.74 80.77 85.05
C ASP A 445 42.77 80.99 83.88
N ASN A 446 42.47 82.22 83.52
CA ASN A 446 41.60 82.55 82.39
C ASN A 446 42.28 82.26 81.03
N GLU A 447 43.59 82.49 80.90
CA GLU A 447 44.36 82.01 79.76
C GLU A 447 44.38 80.48 79.69
N GLN A 448 44.56 79.78 80.83
CA GLN A 448 44.55 78.32 80.87
C GLN A 448 43.16 77.77 80.53
N LEU A 449 42.09 78.37 81.04
CA LEU A 449 40.71 78.04 80.66
C LEU A 449 40.47 78.32 79.18
N SER A 450 40.98 79.42 78.62
CA SER A 450 40.87 79.73 77.20
C SER A 450 41.60 78.71 76.32
N ARG A 451 42.79 78.25 76.75
CA ARG A 451 43.51 77.14 76.09
C ARG A 451 42.73 75.83 76.18
N MET A 452 42.23 75.46 77.35
CA MET A 452 41.37 74.29 77.55
C MET A 452 40.09 74.35 76.70
N CYS A 453 39.44 75.51 76.58
CA CYS A 453 38.29 75.71 75.70
C CYS A 453 38.68 75.50 74.24
N SER A 454 39.77 76.11 73.76
CA SER A 454 40.25 75.94 72.38
C SER A 454 40.65 74.49 72.06
N GLU A 455 41.25 73.76 73.02
CA GLU A 455 41.55 72.33 72.90
C GLU A 455 40.27 71.47 72.82
N GLN A 456 39.24 71.79 73.61
CA GLN A 456 37.94 71.10 73.53
C GLN A 456 37.18 71.48 72.24
N GLU A 457 37.27 72.71 71.76
CA GLU A 457 36.71 73.15 70.48
C GLU A 457 37.40 72.45 69.30
N SER A 458 38.72 72.27 69.32
CA SER A 458 39.43 71.45 68.32
C SER A 458 38.96 70.00 68.38
N ARG A 459 38.88 69.42 69.59
CA ARG A 459 38.44 68.04 69.80
C ARG A 459 36.99 67.80 69.37
N LEU A 460 36.09 68.76 69.61
CA LEU A 460 34.72 68.74 69.10
C LEU A 460 34.71 68.84 67.57
N SER A 461 35.45 69.78 66.99
CA SER A 461 35.60 69.90 65.53
C SER A 461 36.20 68.65 64.87
N GLU A 462 37.04 67.89 65.58
CA GLU A 462 37.59 66.61 65.13
C GLU A 462 36.54 65.49 65.23
N LEU A 463 35.79 65.42 66.33
CA LEU A 463 34.68 64.46 66.51
C LEU A 463 33.54 64.70 65.51
N GLU A 464 33.19 65.96 65.24
CA GLU A 464 32.23 66.35 64.20
C GLU A 464 32.70 65.87 62.83
N ARG A 465 33.95 66.18 62.42
CA ARG A 465 34.52 65.64 61.18
C ARG A 465 34.62 64.12 61.14
N HIS A 466 34.68 63.43 62.28
CA HIS A 466 34.62 61.97 62.33
C HIS A 466 33.18 61.44 62.20
N ALA A 467 32.19 62.15 62.72
CA ALA A 467 30.77 61.85 62.54
C ALA A 467 30.30 62.14 61.10
N GLU A 468 30.74 63.24 60.50
CA GLU A 468 30.51 63.61 59.09
C GLU A 468 31.00 62.50 58.15
N ARG A 469 32.30 62.14 58.22
CA ARG A 469 32.85 61.02 57.44
C ARG A 469 32.15 59.69 57.71
N GLY A 470 31.76 59.42 58.95
CA GLY A 470 30.99 58.23 59.31
C GLY A 470 29.57 58.20 58.72
N ALA A 471 28.98 59.38 58.47
CA ALA A 471 27.70 59.53 57.79
C ALA A 471 27.85 59.42 56.26
N GLU A 472 28.88 60.03 55.68
CA GLU A 472 29.26 59.86 54.26
C GLU A 472 29.50 58.38 53.93
N ASP A 473 30.34 57.69 54.72
CA ASP A 473 30.59 56.24 54.63
C ASP A 473 29.28 55.44 54.73
N ALA A 474 28.30 55.89 55.52
CA ALA A 474 27.02 55.21 55.70
C ALA A 474 26.03 55.48 54.55
N GLU A 475 26.09 56.65 53.91
CA GLU A 475 25.30 56.95 52.72
C GLU A 475 25.86 56.24 51.48
N ASP A 476 27.17 56.22 51.28
CA ASP A 476 27.79 55.48 50.16
C ASP A 476 27.61 53.96 50.30
N ARG A 477 27.67 53.41 51.53
CA ARG A 477 27.25 52.02 51.78
C ARG A 477 25.78 51.78 51.44
N ARG A 478 24.89 52.76 51.64
CA ARG A 478 23.47 52.65 51.26
C ARG A 478 23.31 52.66 49.74
N ARG A 479 23.94 53.61 49.05
CA ARG A 479 23.94 53.72 47.58
C ARG A 479 24.43 52.41 46.93
N MET A 480 25.56 51.87 47.38
CA MET A 480 26.04 50.56 46.90
C MET A 480 25.07 49.41 47.17
N LEU A 481 24.33 49.42 48.28
CA LEU A 481 23.31 48.39 48.57
C LEU A 481 22.04 48.56 47.72
N GLU A 482 21.70 49.79 47.33
CA GLU A 482 20.60 50.10 46.41
C GLU A 482 20.97 49.71 44.96
N ASP A 483 22.20 50.01 44.52
CA ASP A 483 22.76 49.56 43.24
C ASP A 483 22.81 48.03 43.15
N VAL A 484 23.36 47.34 44.17
CA VAL A 484 23.41 45.87 44.22
C VAL A 484 22.00 45.25 44.24
N GLN A 485 21.00 45.92 44.82
CA GLN A 485 19.60 45.47 44.73
C GLN A 485 19.00 45.69 43.33
N SER A 486 19.31 46.80 42.68
CA SER A 486 18.91 47.11 41.30
C SER A 486 19.53 46.11 40.31
N ASP A 487 20.83 45.83 40.43
CA ASP A 487 21.54 44.81 39.66
C ASP A 487 20.98 43.42 39.93
N LYS A 488 20.76 43.05 41.20
CA LYS A 488 20.09 41.77 41.55
C LYS A 488 18.72 41.64 40.89
N ALA A 489 17.91 42.71 40.88
CA ALA A 489 16.60 42.71 40.21
C ALA A 489 16.72 42.65 38.67
N THR A 490 17.76 43.26 38.08
CA THR A 490 18.02 43.25 36.63
C THR A 490 18.55 41.89 36.18
N ILE A 491 19.53 41.33 36.88
CA ILE A 491 20.05 39.98 36.69
C ILE A 491 18.94 38.93 36.89
N SER A 492 18.08 39.09 37.91
CA SER A 492 16.95 38.16 38.11
C SER A 492 15.96 38.16 36.95
N ARG A 493 15.65 39.33 36.38
CA ARG A 493 14.83 39.46 35.16
C ARG A 493 15.51 38.83 33.94
N ALA A 494 16.80 39.08 33.73
CA ALA A 494 17.56 38.47 32.65
C ALA A 494 17.70 36.94 32.80
N LEU A 495 17.85 36.43 34.02
CA LEU A 495 17.87 34.99 34.31
C LEU A 495 16.49 34.33 34.13
N ALA A 496 15.41 35.03 34.45
CA ALA A 496 14.05 34.57 34.16
C ALA A 496 13.81 34.47 32.64
N GLN A 497 14.20 35.51 31.88
CA GLN A 497 14.14 35.50 30.42
C GLN A 497 15.00 34.38 29.81
N ASN A 498 16.21 34.15 30.33
CA ASN A 498 17.07 33.05 29.89
C ASN A 498 16.55 31.65 30.28
N ARG A 499 15.67 31.54 31.28
CA ARG A 499 14.91 30.30 31.53
C ARG A 499 13.83 30.15 30.46
N THR A 500 12.94 31.12 30.30
CA THR A 500 11.85 31.04 29.31
C THR A 500 12.35 30.81 27.88
N LEU A 501 13.51 31.36 27.49
CA LEU A 501 14.13 31.09 26.19
C LEU A 501 14.68 29.66 26.06
N LYS A 502 15.17 29.05 27.15
CA LYS A 502 15.57 27.63 27.17
C LYS A 502 14.36 26.71 27.18
N ASP A 503 13.30 27.10 27.88
CA ASP A 503 12.05 26.35 27.93
C ASP A 503 11.40 26.34 26.53
N GLN A 504 11.31 27.50 25.87
CA GLN A 504 10.88 27.61 24.46
C GLN A 504 11.78 26.84 23.49
N LEU A 505 13.10 26.84 23.68
CA LEU A 505 14.02 26.05 22.86
C LEU A 505 13.80 24.54 23.07
N ALA A 506 13.53 24.10 24.30
CA ALA A 506 13.20 22.72 24.61
C ALA A 506 11.82 22.31 24.04
N GLU A 507 10.81 23.19 24.09
CA GLU A 507 9.52 23.00 23.44
C GLU A 507 9.68 22.84 21.92
N LEU A 508 10.46 23.70 21.27
CA LEU A 508 10.77 23.60 19.84
C LEU A 508 11.53 22.31 19.51
N GLN A 509 12.55 21.93 20.30
CA GLN A 509 13.27 20.67 20.11
C GLN A 509 12.36 19.45 20.27
N ASN A 510 11.49 19.44 21.29
CA ASN A 510 10.49 18.39 21.48
C ASN A 510 9.47 18.35 20.32
N GLY A 511 9.08 19.51 19.80
CA GLY A 511 8.23 19.64 18.61
C GLY A 511 8.90 19.08 17.35
N PHE A 512 10.17 19.40 17.11
CA PHE A 512 10.95 18.83 16.02
C PHE A 512 11.08 17.31 16.14
N VAL A 513 11.40 16.78 17.32
CA VAL A 513 11.50 15.32 17.53
C VAL A 513 10.16 14.62 17.29
N LYS A 514 9.05 15.19 17.79
CA LYS A 514 7.69 14.67 17.52
C LYS A 514 7.38 14.66 16.02
N LEU A 515 7.53 15.80 15.35
CA LEU A 515 7.29 15.92 13.91
C LEU A 515 8.21 15.01 13.07
N THR A 516 9.46 14.78 13.49
CA THR A 516 10.37 13.83 12.82
C THR A 516 9.90 12.38 13.00
N ASN A 517 9.44 12.01 14.19
CA ASN A 517 8.89 10.66 14.45
C ASN A 517 7.57 10.45 13.70
N GLU A 518 6.63 11.40 13.79
CA GLU A 518 5.35 11.39 13.06
C GLU A 518 5.58 11.30 11.54
N ASN A 519 6.54 12.05 10.99
CA ASN A 519 6.88 11.98 9.57
C ASN A 519 7.55 10.65 9.18
N MET A 520 8.36 10.05 10.06
CA MET A 520 8.91 8.70 9.87
C MET A 520 7.81 7.63 9.89
N GLU A 521 6.86 7.72 10.81
CA GLU A 521 5.71 6.82 10.92
C GLU A 521 4.79 6.95 9.69
N LEU A 522 4.43 8.18 9.29
CA LEU A 522 3.66 8.46 8.07
C LEU A 522 4.39 7.99 6.81
N THR A 523 5.69 8.19 6.71
CA THR A 523 6.51 7.69 5.59
C THR A 523 6.53 6.17 5.55
N THR A 524 6.63 5.51 6.70
CA THR A 524 6.61 4.04 6.82
C THR A 524 5.23 3.49 6.42
N ALA A 525 4.15 4.10 6.94
CA ALA A 525 2.77 3.75 6.59
C ALA A 525 2.50 3.92 5.08
N LEU A 526 2.95 5.02 4.48
CA LEU A 526 2.85 5.28 3.04
C LEU A 526 3.62 4.24 2.21
N GLN A 527 4.79 3.77 2.70
CA GLN A 527 5.54 2.70 2.05
C GLN A 527 4.82 1.35 2.13
N SER A 528 4.21 1.01 3.27
CA SER A 528 3.39 -0.21 3.38
C SER A 528 2.13 -0.15 2.51
N GLU A 529 1.41 0.97 2.48
CA GLU A 529 0.27 1.17 1.58
C GLU A 529 0.68 1.07 0.10
N HIS A 530 1.86 1.59 -0.26
CA HIS A 530 2.41 1.45 -1.59
C HIS A 530 2.82 0.00 -1.93
N HIS A 531 3.21 -0.80 -0.93
CA HIS A 531 3.43 -2.25 -1.10
C HIS A 531 2.10 -2.99 -1.31
N VAL A 532 1.11 -2.78 -0.45
CA VAL A 532 -0.23 -3.37 -0.56
C VAL A 532 -0.87 -3.01 -1.90
N LYS A 533 -0.75 -1.75 -2.36
CA LYS A 533 -1.20 -1.32 -3.69
C LYS A 533 -0.51 -2.09 -4.84
N LYS A 534 0.79 -2.38 -4.72
CA LYS A 534 1.52 -3.22 -5.70
C LYS A 534 1.05 -4.67 -5.68
N GLU A 535 0.74 -5.22 -4.50
CA GLU A 535 0.21 -6.58 -4.37
C GLU A 535 -1.22 -6.72 -4.90
N LEU A 536 -2.10 -5.77 -4.59
CA LEU A 536 -3.43 -5.67 -5.18
C LEU A 536 -3.35 -5.51 -6.71
N GLY A 537 -2.41 -4.70 -7.21
CA GLY A 537 -2.12 -4.60 -8.64
C GLY A 537 -1.75 -5.94 -9.29
N ARG A 538 -0.85 -6.72 -8.68
CA ARG A 538 -0.52 -8.07 -9.16
C ARG A 538 -1.72 -9.01 -9.10
N ARG A 539 -2.48 -9.03 -8.01
CA ARG A 539 -3.67 -9.89 -7.86
C ARG A 539 -4.76 -9.56 -8.88
N MET A 540 -4.99 -8.27 -9.17
CA MET A 540 -5.91 -7.87 -10.24
C MET A 540 -5.41 -8.31 -11.62
N GLY A 541 -4.10 -8.19 -11.89
CA GLY A 541 -3.50 -8.70 -13.14
C GLY A 541 -3.69 -10.21 -13.30
N GLN A 542 -3.40 -10.98 -12.25
CA GLN A 542 -3.62 -12.44 -12.22
C GLN A 542 -5.09 -12.80 -12.44
N LEU A 543 -6.03 -12.14 -11.76
CA LEU A 543 -7.46 -12.36 -11.95
C LEU A 543 -7.95 -11.95 -13.35
N GLN A 544 -7.32 -10.96 -14.00
CA GLN A 544 -7.61 -10.61 -15.40
C GLN A 544 -7.07 -11.66 -16.38
N GLU A 545 -5.89 -12.20 -16.13
CA GLU A 545 -5.28 -13.30 -16.89
C GLU A 545 -6.10 -14.60 -16.76
N ASP A 546 -6.45 -15.00 -15.53
CA ASP A 546 -7.32 -16.15 -15.26
C ASP A 546 -8.70 -16.01 -15.95
N LEU A 547 -9.31 -14.82 -15.88
CA LEU A 547 -10.60 -14.54 -16.52
C LEU A 547 -10.49 -14.56 -18.05
N HIS A 548 -9.35 -14.12 -18.62
CA HIS A 548 -9.08 -14.23 -20.06
C HIS A 548 -8.90 -15.70 -20.47
N ASN A 549 -8.12 -16.48 -19.72
CA ASN A 549 -7.90 -17.91 -19.95
C ASN A 549 -9.21 -18.71 -19.90
N VAL A 550 -10.10 -18.40 -18.95
CA VAL A 550 -11.43 -19.02 -18.85
C VAL A 550 -12.35 -18.62 -20.02
N LYS A 551 -12.26 -17.39 -20.51
CA LYS A 551 -12.98 -16.97 -21.73
C LYS A 551 -12.51 -17.72 -22.96
N GLU A 552 -11.20 -17.82 -23.19
CA GLU A 552 -10.68 -18.57 -24.34
C GLU A 552 -11.09 -20.05 -24.30
N GLN A 553 -11.07 -20.67 -23.11
CA GLN A 553 -11.57 -22.04 -22.93
C GLN A 553 -13.08 -22.16 -23.21
N LEU A 554 -13.88 -21.16 -22.82
CA LEU A 554 -15.32 -21.12 -23.11
C LEU A 554 -15.58 -20.93 -24.62
N ASP A 555 -14.85 -20.05 -25.29
CA ASP A 555 -14.97 -19.79 -26.73
C ASP A 555 -14.56 -21.03 -27.54
N LEU A 556 -13.49 -21.72 -27.16
CA LEU A 556 -13.10 -23.02 -27.74
C LEU A 556 -14.18 -24.09 -27.53
N LYS A 557 -14.78 -24.17 -26.34
CA LYS A 557 -15.88 -25.11 -26.07
C LYS A 557 -17.17 -24.74 -26.81
N SER A 558 -17.41 -23.46 -27.07
CA SER A 558 -18.51 -22.99 -27.92
C SER A 558 -18.30 -23.40 -29.39
N GLN A 559 -17.05 -23.31 -29.89
CA GLN A 559 -16.69 -23.79 -31.23
C GLN A 559 -16.81 -25.32 -31.36
N GLU A 560 -16.36 -26.09 -30.37
CA GLU A 560 -16.57 -27.55 -30.32
C GLU A 560 -18.07 -27.91 -30.34
N TYR A 561 -18.89 -27.21 -29.53
CA TYR A 561 -20.33 -27.42 -29.49
C TYR A 561 -21.01 -27.10 -30.84
N GLN A 562 -20.62 -25.98 -31.48
CA GLN A 562 -21.13 -25.59 -32.79
C GLN A 562 -20.77 -26.63 -33.87
N ALA A 563 -19.55 -27.15 -33.89
CA ALA A 563 -19.15 -28.22 -34.80
C ALA A 563 -19.96 -29.52 -34.59
N LEU A 564 -20.30 -29.85 -33.34
CA LEU A 564 -21.18 -30.99 -33.01
C LEU A 564 -22.64 -30.77 -33.45
N LEU A 565 -23.15 -29.53 -33.39
CA LEU A 565 -24.46 -29.18 -33.95
C LEU A 565 -24.47 -29.35 -35.48
N GLU A 566 -23.43 -28.87 -36.17
CA GLU A 566 -23.30 -29.02 -37.62
C GLU A 566 -23.18 -30.49 -38.04
N GLN A 567 -22.44 -31.31 -37.27
CA GLN A 567 -22.37 -32.75 -37.49
C GLN A 567 -23.73 -33.45 -37.28
N ARG A 568 -24.49 -33.06 -36.23
CA ARG A 568 -25.86 -33.53 -36.02
C ARG A 568 -26.75 -33.22 -37.22
N ASP A 569 -26.69 -31.99 -37.73
CA ASP A 569 -27.58 -31.55 -38.81
C ASP A 569 -27.25 -32.20 -40.16
N GLN A 570 -25.98 -32.51 -40.42
CA GLN A 570 -25.57 -33.37 -41.54
C GLN A 570 -26.20 -34.78 -41.44
N VAL A 571 -26.17 -35.41 -40.25
CA VAL A 571 -26.78 -36.72 -40.03
C VAL A 571 -28.31 -36.66 -40.17
N VAL A 572 -28.96 -35.61 -39.67
CA VAL A 572 -30.40 -35.39 -39.84
C VAL A 572 -30.76 -35.21 -41.32
N ALA A 573 -29.98 -34.44 -42.09
CA ALA A 573 -30.19 -34.27 -43.52
C ALA A 573 -30.06 -35.60 -44.30
N HIS A 574 -29.07 -36.44 -43.96
CA HIS A 574 -28.94 -37.77 -44.55
C HIS A 574 -30.10 -38.71 -44.20
N LEU A 575 -30.60 -38.68 -42.96
CA LEU A 575 -31.78 -39.45 -42.55
C LEU A 575 -33.05 -38.96 -43.27
N GLN A 576 -33.21 -37.65 -43.46
CA GLN A 576 -34.31 -37.07 -44.25
C GLN A 576 -34.24 -37.54 -45.72
N GLN A 577 -33.06 -37.45 -46.36
CA GLN A 577 -32.83 -37.96 -47.73
C GLN A 577 -33.21 -39.45 -47.86
N TYR A 578 -32.77 -40.29 -46.90
CA TYR A 578 -33.11 -41.72 -46.89
C TYR A 578 -34.63 -41.94 -46.75
N SER A 579 -35.29 -41.21 -45.84
CA SER A 579 -36.75 -41.33 -45.63
C SER A 579 -37.56 -40.90 -46.86
N ALA A 580 -37.12 -39.87 -47.59
CA ALA A 580 -37.73 -39.41 -48.83
C ALA A 580 -37.56 -40.46 -49.95
N GLY A 581 -36.36 -41.03 -50.10
CA GLY A 581 -36.09 -42.11 -51.05
C GLY A 581 -36.93 -43.38 -50.76
N TYR A 582 -37.06 -43.76 -49.49
CA TYR A 582 -37.93 -44.87 -49.09
C TYR A 582 -39.41 -44.60 -49.43
N THR A 583 -39.89 -43.37 -49.17
CA THR A 583 -41.27 -42.97 -49.48
C THR A 583 -41.54 -42.98 -50.98
N ALA A 584 -40.58 -42.53 -51.80
CA ALA A 584 -40.66 -42.63 -53.26
C ALA A 584 -40.79 -44.10 -53.71
N LEU A 585 -39.92 -44.99 -53.23
CA LEU A 585 -39.93 -46.43 -53.54
C LEU A 585 -41.27 -47.09 -53.17
N VAL A 586 -41.88 -46.71 -52.04
CA VAL A 586 -43.22 -47.18 -51.65
C VAL A 586 -44.28 -46.72 -52.65
N SER A 587 -44.21 -45.46 -53.10
CA SER A 587 -45.17 -44.92 -54.08
C SER A 587 -45.05 -45.57 -55.46
N GLU A 588 -43.83 -45.91 -55.91
CA GLU A 588 -43.58 -46.68 -57.13
C GLU A 588 -44.13 -48.11 -57.01
N ARG A 589 -43.90 -48.78 -55.88
CA ARG A 589 -44.43 -50.12 -55.60
C ARG A 589 -45.97 -50.13 -55.64
N GLU A 590 -46.63 -49.12 -55.08
CA GLU A 590 -48.07 -48.99 -55.19
C GLU A 590 -48.55 -48.71 -56.62
N GLN A 591 -47.82 -47.88 -57.38
CA GLN A 591 -48.15 -47.63 -58.78
C GLN A 591 -48.05 -48.89 -59.63
N LEU A 592 -47.01 -49.70 -59.44
CA LEU A 592 -46.86 -51.02 -60.05
C LEU A 592 -48.01 -51.97 -59.63
N HIS A 593 -48.41 -51.95 -58.36
CA HIS A 593 -49.54 -52.76 -57.90
C HIS A 593 -50.88 -52.32 -58.50
N ARG A 594 -51.11 -51.01 -58.67
CA ARG A 594 -52.28 -50.46 -59.37
C ARG A 594 -52.29 -50.86 -60.85
N GLN A 595 -51.15 -50.82 -61.54
CA GLN A 595 -51.00 -51.28 -62.93
C GLN A 595 -51.25 -52.80 -63.06
N TYR A 596 -50.72 -53.61 -62.13
CA TYR A 596 -50.96 -55.05 -62.10
C TYR A 596 -52.44 -55.40 -61.88
N LEU A 597 -53.13 -54.68 -60.99
CA LEU A 597 -54.58 -54.86 -60.78
C LEU A 597 -55.38 -54.50 -62.04
N GLN A 598 -55.02 -53.43 -62.76
CA GLN A 598 -55.63 -53.07 -64.04
C GLN A 598 -55.37 -54.13 -65.12
N GLN A 599 -54.18 -54.74 -65.14
CA GLN A 599 -53.85 -55.84 -66.05
C GLN A 599 -54.69 -57.09 -65.77
N ASN A 600 -54.89 -57.46 -64.50
CA ASN A 600 -55.79 -58.56 -64.14
C ASN A 600 -57.24 -58.25 -64.56
N GLN A 601 -57.75 -57.04 -64.31
CA GLN A 601 -59.08 -56.60 -64.76
C GLN A 601 -59.26 -56.56 -66.29
N LEU A 602 -58.16 -56.53 -67.06
CA LEU A 602 -58.18 -56.71 -68.52
C LEU A 602 -58.16 -58.21 -68.90
N MET A 603 -57.38 -59.02 -68.18
CA MET A 603 -57.35 -60.48 -68.35
C MET A 603 -58.70 -61.13 -68.03
N ASP A 604 -59.34 -60.77 -66.92
CA ASP A 604 -60.63 -61.31 -66.49
C ASP A 604 -61.73 -61.01 -67.53
N ARG A 605 -61.71 -59.81 -68.12
CA ARG A 605 -62.60 -59.44 -69.23
C ARG A 605 -62.32 -60.27 -70.48
N LEU A 606 -61.06 -60.42 -70.87
CA LEU A 606 -60.70 -61.23 -72.04
C LEU A 606 -61.07 -62.72 -71.85
N GLN A 607 -60.95 -63.26 -70.63
CA GLN A 607 -61.46 -64.61 -70.30
C GLN A 607 -63.00 -64.68 -70.34
N HIS A 608 -63.71 -63.61 -69.94
CA HIS A 608 -65.16 -63.53 -70.08
C HIS A 608 -65.58 -63.50 -71.56
N ASP A 609 -64.92 -62.69 -72.37
CA ASP A 609 -65.15 -62.61 -73.82
C ASP A 609 -64.83 -63.96 -74.51
N GLU A 610 -63.73 -64.63 -74.16
CA GLU A 610 -63.39 -65.98 -74.64
C GLU A 610 -64.45 -67.02 -74.26
N THR A 611 -64.90 -67.03 -72.99
CA THR A 611 -65.89 -68.02 -72.53
C THR A 611 -67.28 -67.74 -73.10
N GLN A 612 -67.67 -66.47 -73.25
CA GLN A 612 -68.88 -66.08 -73.98
C GLN A 612 -68.82 -66.52 -75.45
N GLY A 613 -67.68 -66.32 -76.12
CA GLY A 613 -67.44 -66.78 -77.49
C GLY A 613 -67.53 -68.31 -77.64
N ARG A 614 -66.97 -69.07 -76.69
CA ARG A 614 -67.13 -70.54 -76.65
C ARG A 614 -68.58 -70.97 -76.46
N VAL A 615 -69.34 -70.33 -75.58
CA VAL A 615 -70.77 -70.63 -75.37
C VAL A 615 -71.60 -70.29 -76.62
N GLN A 616 -71.29 -69.19 -77.31
CA GLN A 616 -71.92 -68.87 -78.60
C GLN A 616 -71.61 -69.92 -79.68
N LEU A 617 -70.35 -70.37 -79.76
CA LEU A 617 -69.95 -71.46 -80.67
C LEU A 617 -70.66 -72.77 -80.34
N GLU A 618 -70.71 -73.19 -79.07
CA GLU A 618 -71.48 -74.37 -78.65
C GLU A 618 -72.97 -74.28 -79.00
N MET A 619 -73.59 -73.11 -78.81
CA MET A 619 -74.99 -72.90 -79.17
C MET A 619 -75.20 -72.98 -80.69
N SER A 620 -74.27 -72.43 -81.49
CA SER A 620 -74.30 -72.59 -82.96
C SER A 620 -74.09 -74.04 -83.38
N HIS A 621 -73.24 -74.80 -82.67
CA HIS A 621 -72.99 -76.20 -82.95
C HIS A 621 -74.22 -77.05 -82.64
N LYS A 622 -74.88 -76.83 -81.49
CA LYS A 622 -76.15 -77.48 -81.11
C LYS A 622 -77.29 -77.15 -82.08
N GLN A 623 -77.32 -75.94 -82.65
CA GLN A 623 -78.25 -75.60 -83.73
C GLN A 623 -77.93 -76.37 -85.01
N LEU A 624 -76.66 -76.47 -85.41
CA LEU A 624 -76.22 -77.26 -86.56
C LEU A 624 -76.50 -78.76 -86.38
N GLU A 625 -76.30 -79.32 -85.19
CA GLU A 625 -76.70 -80.68 -84.83
C GLU A 625 -78.21 -80.87 -85.01
N GLN A 626 -79.05 -79.97 -84.48
CA GLN A 626 -80.51 -80.04 -84.69
C GLN A 626 -80.93 -79.89 -86.16
N TYR A 627 -80.22 -79.09 -86.96
CA TYR A 627 -80.46 -79.01 -88.41
C TYR A 627 -80.01 -80.30 -89.11
N GLN A 628 -78.92 -80.93 -88.67
CA GLN A 628 -78.41 -82.19 -89.19
C GLN A 628 -79.34 -83.36 -88.83
N GLU A 629 -79.82 -83.47 -87.59
CA GLU A 629 -80.84 -84.45 -87.18
C GLU A 629 -82.12 -84.33 -88.00
N ARG A 630 -82.57 -83.09 -88.27
CA ARG A 630 -83.72 -82.82 -89.17
C ARG A 630 -83.43 -83.22 -90.62
N LEU A 631 -82.22 -82.97 -91.12
CA LEU A 631 -81.79 -83.39 -92.46
C LEU A 631 -81.71 -84.92 -92.58
N GLU A 632 -81.18 -85.59 -91.56
CA GLU A 632 -81.17 -87.05 -91.48
C GLU A 632 -82.60 -87.61 -91.39
N GLN A 633 -83.49 -86.99 -90.61
CA GLN A 633 -84.89 -87.41 -90.57
C GLN A 633 -85.56 -87.23 -91.93
N LEU A 634 -85.43 -86.07 -92.56
CA LEU A 634 -85.92 -85.83 -93.93
C LEU A 634 -85.28 -86.78 -94.96
N SER A 635 -84.06 -87.28 -94.71
CA SER A 635 -83.42 -88.31 -95.53
C SER A 635 -84.01 -89.70 -95.29
N ARG A 636 -84.28 -90.09 -94.03
CA ARG A 636 -84.99 -91.32 -93.67
C ARG A 636 -86.40 -91.32 -94.23
N ASP A 637 -87.11 -90.21 -94.11
CA ASP A 637 -88.43 -90.00 -94.69
C ASP A 637 -88.36 -90.08 -96.23
N ASN A 638 -87.29 -89.55 -96.85
CA ASN A 638 -87.02 -89.73 -98.28
C ASN A 638 -86.77 -91.19 -98.68
N GLU A 639 -86.07 -91.96 -97.85
CA GLU A 639 -85.77 -93.38 -98.07
C GLU A 639 -87.02 -94.24 -97.86
N GLN A 640 -87.86 -93.91 -96.87
CA GLN A 640 -89.18 -94.51 -96.70
C GLN A 640 -90.10 -94.20 -97.88
N LEU A 641 -90.20 -92.94 -98.32
CA LEU A 641 -90.97 -92.57 -99.51
C LEU A 641 -90.43 -93.26 -100.78
N LYS A 642 -89.11 -93.44 -100.93
CA LYS A 642 -88.52 -94.25 -102.03
C LYS A 642 -88.85 -95.73 -101.89
N ALA A 643 -88.91 -96.27 -100.67
CA ALA A 643 -89.30 -97.66 -100.42
C ALA A 643 -90.79 -97.88 -100.73
N GLU A 644 -91.69 -97.03 -100.22
CA GLU A 644 -93.11 -97.04 -100.53
C GLU A 644 -93.37 -96.89 -102.04
N VAL A 645 -92.65 -95.98 -102.71
CA VAL A 645 -92.72 -95.84 -104.18
C VAL A 645 -92.23 -97.09 -104.90
N THR A 646 -91.17 -97.75 -104.45
CA THR A 646 -90.73 -99.03 -105.06
C THR A 646 -91.66 -100.20 -104.75
N GLU A 647 -92.31 -100.23 -103.59
CA GLU A 647 -93.32 -101.24 -103.24
C GLU A 647 -94.60 -101.06 -104.07
N LEU A 648 -95.08 -99.83 -104.24
CA LEU A 648 -96.19 -99.50 -105.14
C LEU A 648 -95.86 -99.84 -106.61
N LEU A 649 -94.65 -99.51 -107.09
CA LEU A 649 -94.18 -99.86 -108.44
C LEU A 649 -94.09 -101.37 -108.69
N ASN A 650 -93.84 -102.18 -107.65
CA ASN A 650 -93.80 -103.64 -107.77
C ASN A 650 -95.20 -104.29 -107.94
N SER A 651 -96.29 -103.52 -107.78
CA SER A 651 -97.68 -104.01 -107.90
C SER A 651 -98.38 -103.62 -109.21
N SER A 652 -97.76 -102.84 -110.09
CA SER A 652 -98.30 -102.51 -111.42
C SER A 652 -97.19 -102.17 -112.43
N ALA A 653 -97.10 -102.97 -113.50
CA ALA A 653 -95.99 -102.89 -114.45
C ALA A 653 -96.10 -101.71 -115.43
N LEU A 654 -95.45 -100.59 -115.11
CA LEU A 654 -95.09 -99.54 -116.06
C LEU A 654 -93.77 -98.87 -115.66
N SER A 655 -92.86 -98.73 -116.63
CA SER A 655 -91.50 -98.21 -116.42
C SER A 655 -91.38 -96.74 -116.81
N THR A 656 -90.65 -95.93 -116.03
CA THR A 656 -89.94 -94.75 -116.55
C THR A 656 -88.83 -94.24 -115.62
N LEU A 657 -87.67 -93.87 -116.21
CA LEU A 657 -86.65 -93.01 -115.58
C LEU A 657 -87.09 -91.54 -115.67
N PRO A 658 -86.76 -90.70 -114.67
CA PRO A 658 -85.53 -89.87 -114.73
C PRO A 658 -84.91 -89.57 -113.33
N ARG A 659 -83.78 -88.87 -113.13
CA ARG A 659 -82.52 -88.60 -113.89
C ARG A 659 -81.61 -87.75 -112.97
N ASN A 660 -80.29 -87.95 -113.01
CA ASN A 660 -79.31 -87.20 -112.19
C ASN A 660 -79.00 -85.76 -112.69
N ARG A 661 -78.46 -84.94 -111.76
CA ARG A 661 -77.58 -83.75 -111.93
C ARG A 661 -78.17 -82.38 -112.35
N GLY A 662 -77.51 -81.33 -111.84
CA GLY A 662 -77.76 -79.89 -112.03
C GLY A 662 -77.98 -79.22 -110.66
N ASP A 663 -77.02 -78.61 -109.96
CA ASP A 663 -75.95 -77.65 -110.29
C ASP A 663 -76.42 -76.19 -110.40
N GLY A 664 -75.78 -75.28 -109.63
CA GLY A 664 -75.66 -73.86 -109.96
C GLY A 664 -76.48 -72.80 -109.18
N VAL A 665 -75.77 -71.70 -108.88
CA VAL A 665 -76.22 -70.28 -108.91
C VAL A 665 -76.96 -69.68 -107.68
N GLU A 666 -76.15 -68.97 -106.87
CA GLU A 666 -76.29 -67.57 -106.39
C GLU A 666 -77.64 -66.95 -105.95
N SER A 667 -77.63 -66.36 -104.74
CA SER A 667 -78.23 -65.05 -104.39
C SER A 667 -77.69 -64.59 -103.02
N GLN A 668 -76.85 -63.55 -102.95
CA GLN A 668 -77.21 -62.13 -102.76
C GLN A 668 -77.67 -61.74 -101.33
N SER A 669 -76.76 -61.05 -100.64
CA SER A 669 -76.96 -59.92 -99.72
C SER A 669 -78.23 -59.80 -98.87
N GLN A 670 -78.03 -59.72 -97.54
CA GLN A 670 -78.47 -58.54 -96.80
C GLN A 670 -77.56 -58.22 -95.61
N GLN A 671 -77.69 -57.02 -95.06
CA GLN A 671 -76.67 -56.31 -94.28
C GLN A 671 -77.34 -55.66 -93.07
N GLU A 672 -76.82 -55.89 -91.86
CA GLU A 672 -77.15 -55.03 -90.71
C GLU A 672 -76.00 -55.01 -89.68
N SER A 673 -75.89 -53.91 -88.94
CA SER A 673 -74.78 -53.62 -88.03
C SER A 673 -75.26 -53.53 -86.58
N PRO A 674 -74.34 -53.46 -85.58
CA PRO A 674 -73.99 -52.11 -85.13
C PRO A 674 -72.51 -51.89 -84.79
N GLN A 675 -71.99 -50.81 -85.37
CA GLN A 675 -71.13 -49.79 -84.72
C GLN A 675 -70.03 -50.25 -83.73
N LYS A 676 -68.79 -50.33 -84.23
CA LYS A 676 -67.61 -49.87 -83.47
C LYS A 676 -67.34 -48.39 -83.80
N SER A 677 -67.03 -47.58 -82.80
CA SER A 677 -66.49 -46.24 -82.99
C SER A 677 -65.04 -46.32 -83.45
N SER A 678 -64.82 -46.17 -84.75
CA SER A 678 -63.49 -46.03 -85.35
C SER A 678 -63.54 -44.95 -86.42
N ILE A 679 -62.59 -44.02 -86.40
CA ILE A 679 -62.40 -43.06 -87.49
C ILE A 679 -61.81 -43.84 -88.68
N ALA A 680 -62.68 -44.19 -89.63
CA ALA A 680 -62.25 -44.83 -90.88
C ALA A 680 -61.63 -43.76 -91.79
N ILE A 681 -60.38 -43.99 -92.20
CA ILE A 681 -59.69 -43.18 -93.22
C ILE A 681 -60.06 -43.78 -94.58
N PRO A 682 -60.57 -42.99 -95.56
CA PRO A 682 -60.76 -43.45 -96.92
C PRO A 682 -59.45 -43.97 -97.53
N GLU A 683 -59.50 -45.08 -98.27
CA GLU A 683 -58.29 -45.71 -98.83
C GLU A 683 -57.73 -44.95 -100.06
N ASP A 684 -58.59 -44.18 -100.75
CA ASP A 684 -58.22 -43.27 -101.83
C ASP A 684 -58.79 -41.86 -101.57
N PHE A 685 -58.05 -40.83 -102.00
CA PHE A 685 -58.50 -39.43 -102.06
C PHE A 685 -58.29 -38.92 -103.50
N GLU A 686 -59.35 -38.43 -104.15
CA GLU A 686 -59.27 -37.98 -105.56
C GLU A 686 -58.48 -36.67 -105.70
N SER A 687 -58.38 -35.87 -104.64
CA SER A 687 -57.49 -34.71 -104.56
C SER A 687 -56.72 -34.62 -103.23
N ARG A 688 -55.57 -33.94 -103.25
CA ARG A 688 -54.82 -33.59 -102.02
C ARG A 688 -55.62 -32.68 -101.09
N GLU A 689 -56.49 -31.84 -101.66
CA GLU A 689 -57.23 -30.81 -100.91
C GLU A 689 -58.30 -31.45 -100.01
N GLU A 690 -59.02 -32.46 -100.52
CA GLU A 690 -59.93 -33.30 -99.73
C GLU A 690 -59.23 -34.10 -98.63
N MET A 691 -58.04 -34.64 -98.90
CA MET A 691 -57.25 -35.32 -97.87
C MET A 691 -56.87 -34.37 -96.72
N GLU A 692 -56.46 -33.15 -97.04
CA GLU A 692 -56.15 -32.16 -96.02
C GLU A 692 -57.40 -31.62 -95.30
N GLU A 693 -58.56 -31.49 -95.96
CA GLU A 693 -59.82 -31.18 -95.28
C GLU A 693 -60.29 -32.33 -94.37
N PHE A 694 -60.20 -33.58 -94.82
CA PHE A 694 -60.55 -34.74 -94.00
C PHE A 694 -59.67 -34.83 -92.75
N VAL A 695 -58.35 -34.62 -92.89
CA VAL A 695 -57.41 -34.59 -91.76
C VAL A 695 -57.68 -33.39 -90.86
N ARG A 696 -57.90 -32.18 -91.40
CA ARG A 696 -58.27 -31.00 -90.58
C ARG A 696 -59.58 -31.23 -89.82
N GLY A 697 -60.59 -31.83 -90.45
CA GLY A 697 -61.87 -32.18 -89.82
C GLY A 697 -61.76 -33.31 -88.79
N ALA A 698 -60.89 -34.30 -89.00
CA ALA A 698 -60.60 -35.35 -88.03
C ALA A 698 -59.87 -34.79 -86.80
N VAL A 699 -58.84 -33.97 -87.00
CA VAL A 699 -58.13 -33.27 -85.92
C VAL A 699 -59.08 -32.37 -85.14
N ALA A 700 -59.86 -31.51 -85.81
CA ALA A 700 -60.81 -30.61 -85.14
C ALA A 700 -61.86 -31.35 -84.27
N ARG A 701 -62.29 -32.56 -84.67
CA ARG A 701 -63.16 -33.41 -83.84
C ARG A 701 -62.43 -33.94 -82.60
N VAL A 702 -61.22 -34.47 -82.75
CA VAL A 702 -60.41 -34.96 -81.62
C VAL A 702 -59.99 -33.82 -80.68
N GLU A 703 -59.76 -32.61 -81.19
CA GLU A 703 -59.49 -31.42 -80.38
C GLU A 703 -60.75 -30.95 -79.63
N ALA A 704 -61.93 -31.00 -80.24
CA ALA A 704 -63.18 -30.72 -79.56
C ALA A 704 -63.48 -31.75 -78.45
N GLU A 705 -63.27 -33.04 -78.69
CA GLU A 705 -63.40 -34.10 -77.68
C GLU A 705 -62.38 -33.92 -76.54
N ARG A 706 -61.12 -33.59 -76.85
CA ARG A 706 -60.08 -33.25 -75.86
C ARG A 706 -60.52 -32.07 -74.98
N ASP A 707 -61.01 -31.00 -75.59
CA ASP A 707 -61.34 -29.77 -74.88
C ASP A 707 -62.66 -29.88 -74.10
N GLU A 708 -63.60 -30.71 -74.54
CA GLU A 708 -64.77 -31.11 -73.75
C GLU A 708 -64.35 -31.95 -72.53
N VAL A 709 -63.52 -32.98 -72.69
CA VAL A 709 -62.99 -33.78 -71.58
C VAL A 709 -62.19 -32.91 -70.60
N ARG A 710 -61.44 -31.94 -71.11
CA ARG A 710 -60.73 -30.95 -70.29
C ARG A 710 -61.70 -30.06 -69.52
N SER A 711 -62.75 -29.54 -70.15
CA SER A 711 -63.78 -28.73 -69.48
C SER A 711 -64.46 -29.52 -68.37
N ARG A 712 -64.84 -30.77 -68.63
CA ARG A 712 -65.41 -31.68 -67.62
C ARG A 712 -64.44 -31.92 -66.46
N LEU A 713 -63.14 -32.07 -66.70
CA LEU A 713 -62.11 -32.23 -65.66
C LEU A 713 -61.88 -30.95 -64.84
N GLU A 714 -61.94 -29.78 -65.47
CA GLU A 714 -61.84 -28.48 -64.78
C GLU A 714 -63.10 -28.18 -63.95
N GLU A 715 -64.28 -28.63 -64.40
CA GLU A 715 -65.55 -28.56 -63.65
C GLU A 715 -65.59 -29.56 -62.47
N GLU A 716 -65.16 -30.82 -62.67
CA GLU A 716 -64.94 -31.80 -61.58
C GLU A 716 -63.96 -31.27 -60.53
N ARG A 717 -62.85 -30.64 -60.95
CA ARG A 717 -61.90 -29.98 -60.02
C ARG A 717 -62.56 -28.83 -59.25
N ARG A 718 -63.45 -28.06 -59.89
CA ARG A 718 -64.21 -26.99 -59.23
C ARG A 718 -65.22 -27.55 -58.21
N LEU A 719 -65.91 -28.64 -58.53
CA LEU A 719 -66.82 -29.34 -57.63
C LEU A 719 -66.06 -29.96 -56.44
N HIS A 720 -64.94 -30.63 -56.69
CA HIS A 720 -64.06 -31.14 -55.63
C HIS A 720 -63.49 -30.03 -54.73
N PHE A 721 -63.11 -28.88 -55.30
CA PHE A 721 -62.65 -27.73 -54.52
C PHE A 721 -63.78 -27.17 -53.65
N ALA A 722 -64.99 -26.99 -54.21
CA ALA A 722 -66.17 -26.56 -53.46
C ALA A 722 -66.52 -27.53 -52.32
N ALA A 723 -66.59 -28.83 -52.60
CA ALA A 723 -66.86 -29.86 -51.59
C ALA A 723 -65.79 -29.90 -50.50
N ARG A 724 -64.50 -29.74 -50.84
CA ARG A 724 -63.42 -29.62 -49.84
C ARG A 724 -63.54 -28.35 -49.01
N HIS A 725 -63.94 -27.23 -49.61
CA HIS A 725 -64.13 -25.97 -48.88
C HIS A 725 -65.36 -26.01 -47.97
N GLN A 726 -66.41 -26.73 -48.37
CA GLN A 726 -67.62 -26.96 -47.58
C GLN A 726 -67.37 -27.96 -46.44
N ALA A 727 -66.56 -29.00 -46.66
CA ALA A 727 -66.07 -29.87 -45.60
C ALA A 727 -65.16 -29.13 -44.60
N ALA A 728 -64.32 -28.21 -45.06
CA ALA A 728 -63.51 -27.36 -44.20
C ALA A 728 -64.36 -26.38 -43.37
N ALA A 729 -65.40 -25.79 -43.98
CA ALA A 729 -66.39 -24.96 -43.27
C ALA A 729 -67.08 -25.78 -42.17
N LEU A 730 -67.63 -26.95 -42.49
CA LEU A 730 -68.24 -27.87 -41.52
C LEU A 730 -67.26 -28.34 -40.43
N SER A 731 -65.95 -28.45 -40.72
CA SER A 731 -64.95 -28.77 -39.69
C SER A 731 -64.63 -27.59 -38.77
N MET A 732 -64.65 -26.36 -39.28
CA MET A 732 -64.55 -25.15 -38.44
C MET A 732 -65.81 -24.96 -37.60
N GLU A 733 -66.98 -25.18 -38.19
CA GLU A 733 -68.29 -25.09 -37.54
C GLU A 733 -68.40 -26.08 -36.35
N ARG A 734 -67.85 -27.29 -36.52
CA ARG A 734 -67.67 -28.26 -35.40
C ARG A 734 -66.70 -27.79 -34.31
N HIS A 735 -65.67 -27.01 -34.62
CA HIS A 735 -64.75 -26.47 -33.61
C HIS A 735 -65.29 -25.21 -32.91
N SER A 736 -66.27 -24.52 -33.50
CA SER A 736 -66.93 -23.37 -32.88
C SER A 736 -68.12 -23.72 -31.97
N HIS A 737 -68.57 -24.98 -31.94
CA HIS A 737 -69.82 -25.35 -31.26
C HIS A 737 -69.64 -26.19 -29.98
N ASP A 738 -68.40 -26.51 -29.59
CA ASP A 738 -68.08 -27.38 -28.42
C ASP A 738 -68.10 -26.63 -27.06
N HIS A 739 -68.92 -25.58 -26.96
CA HIS A 739 -69.11 -24.73 -25.77
C HIS A 739 -70.59 -24.34 -25.56
N ASP A 740 -71.48 -25.32 -25.41
CA ASP A 740 -72.61 -25.21 -24.46
C ASP A 740 -73.10 -26.60 -23.98
N HIS A 741 -73.91 -26.63 -22.93
CA HIS A 741 -74.36 -27.83 -22.24
C HIS A 741 -75.62 -28.49 -22.86
N GLY A 742 -75.70 -29.82 -22.75
CA GLY A 742 -76.91 -30.45 -22.20
C GLY A 742 -77.64 -31.50 -23.05
N GLN A 743 -77.72 -32.71 -22.48
CA GLN A 743 -78.79 -33.73 -22.64
C GLN A 743 -79.22 -34.17 -24.05
N CYS A 744 -79.03 -35.47 -24.35
CA CYS A 744 -80.16 -36.32 -24.75
C CYS A 744 -79.93 -37.79 -24.38
N HIS A 745 -80.94 -38.64 -24.56
CA HIS A 745 -81.06 -39.99 -24.00
C HIS A 745 -80.80 -41.11 -25.03
N VAL A 746 -80.06 -42.14 -24.61
CA VAL A 746 -80.25 -43.57 -24.92
C VAL A 746 -80.56 -44.00 -26.37
N SER A 747 -79.64 -44.75 -26.99
CA SER A 747 -79.78 -46.22 -27.16
C SER A 747 -78.52 -46.86 -27.77
N GLY A 748 -78.27 -48.14 -27.48
CA GLY A 748 -77.18 -48.94 -28.07
C GLY A 748 -76.15 -49.42 -27.04
N SER A 749 -76.26 -50.69 -26.62
CA SER A 749 -75.35 -51.29 -25.64
C SER A 749 -74.12 -51.94 -26.29
N GLU A 750 -73.04 -51.18 -26.44
CA GLU A 750 -71.69 -51.74 -26.52
C GLU A 750 -70.84 -51.08 -25.43
N GLY A 751 -70.84 -51.70 -24.25
CA GLY A 751 -70.15 -51.15 -23.08
C GLY A 751 -68.63 -51.19 -23.26
N VAL A 752 -67.98 -50.03 -23.12
CA VAL A 752 -66.51 -49.95 -23.02
C VAL A 752 -66.05 -50.95 -21.95
N PRO A 753 -65.13 -51.88 -22.26
CA PRO A 753 -64.66 -52.86 -21.28
C PRO A 753 -64.17 -52.17 -20.01
N VAL A 754 -64.48 -52.72 -18.83
CA VAL A 754 -64.15 -52.09 -17.55
C VAL A 754 -62.66 -51.77 -17.46
N GLU A 755 -61.81 -52.67 -17.96
CA GLU A 755 -60.36 -52.51 -18.09
C GLU A 755 -59.94 -51.27 -18.90
N VAL A 756 -60.69 -50.92 -19.96
CA VAL A 756 -60.44 -49.75 -20.82
C VAL A 756 -60.96 -48.47 -20.16
N HIS A 757 -62.08 -48.54 -19.44
CA HIS A 757 -62.59 -47.42 -18.64
C HIS A 757 -61.65 -47.11 -17.46
N GLU A 758 -61.19 -48.13 -16.74
CA GLU A 758 -60.20 -48.04 -15.66
C GLU A 758 -58.87 -47.46 -16.18
N ALA A 759 -58.35 -47.97 -17.30
CA ALA A 759 -57.13 -47.46 -17.91
C ALA A 759 -57.27 -45.99 -18.38
N LEU A 760 -58.43 -45.60 -18.93
CA LEU A 760 -58.71 -44.22 -19.32
C LEU A 760 -58.85 -43.31 -18.09
N TYR A 761 -59.49 -43.77 -17.02
CA TYR A 761 -59.62 -43.04 -15.76
C TYR A 761 -58.25 -42.81 -15.13
N VAL A 762 -57.41 -43.84 -15.01
CA VAL A 762 -56.03 -43.73 -14.49
C VAL A 762 -55.15 -42.84 -15.39
N ALA A 763 -55.34 -42.87 -16.71
CA ALA A 763 -54.65 -41.96 -17.62
C ALA A 763 -55.09 -40.49 -17.43
N MET A 764 -56.39 -40.25 -17.27
CA MET A 764 -56.97 -38.93 -17.02
C MET A 764 -56.59 -38.38 -15.65
N GLU A 765 -56.58 -39.21 -14.61
CA GLU A 765 -56.13 -38.85 -13.27
C GLU A 765 -54.64 -38.47 -13.27
N ARG A 766 -53.77 -39.27 -13.92
CA ARG A 766 -52.35 -38.93 -14.10
C ARG A 766 -52.15 -37.64 -14.88
N LEU A 767 -52.98 -37.37 -15.89
CA LEU A 767 -52.96 -36.12 -16.63
C LEU A 767 -53.39 -34.93 -15.75
N GLN A 768 -54.46 -35.08 -14.96
CA GLN A 768 -54.94 -34.08 -14.03
C GLN A 768 -53.92 -33.80 -12.92
N GLN A 769 -53.32 -34.82 -12.33
CA GLN A 769 -52.23 -34.69 -11.35
C GLN A 769 -51.06 -33.92 -11.98
N ARG A 770 -50.59 -34.33 -13.16
CA ARG A 770 -49.48 -33.65 -13.86
C ARG A 770 -49.80 -32.21 -14.24
N PHE A 771 -51.02 -31.92 -14.67
CA PHE A 771 -51.47 -30.56 -14.99
C PHE A 771 -51.55 -29.70 -13.71
N THR A 772 -52.02 -30.26 -12.60
CA THR A 772 -52.07 -29.58 -11.30
C THR A 772 -50.66 -29.27 -10.79
N SER A 773 -49.74 -30.24 -10.83
CA SER A 773 -48.33 -30.03 -10.47
C SER A 773 -47.66 -28.98 -11.35
N LEU A 774 -47.88 -28.99 -12.68
CA LEU A 774 -47.30 -28.02 -13.60
C LEU A 774 -47.92 -26.62 -13.45
N MET A 775 -49.20 -26.52 -13.07
CA MET A 775 -49.82 -25.24 -12.72
C MET A 775 -49.31 -24.68 -11.39
N GLN A 776 -49.03 -25.54 -10.41
CA GLN A 776 -48.38 -25.15 -9.16
C GLN A 776 -46.94 -24.69 -9.41
N GLU A 777 -46.13 -25.49 -10.10
CA GLU A 777 -44.76 -25.14 -10.51
C GLU A 777 -44.72 -23.81 -11.27
N LYS A 778 -45.71 -23.55 -12.14
CA LYS A 778 -45.86 -22.27 -12.86
C LYS A 778 -46.31 -21.10 -11.98
N ALA A 779 -46.99 -21.34 -10.86
CA ALA A 779 -47.31 -20.33 -9.86
C ALA A 779 -46.07 -20.02 -9.00
N ASP A 780 -45.41 -21.06 -8.49
CA ASP A 780 -44.18 -20.96 -7.69
C ASP A 780 -43.07 -20.24 -8.49
N LEU A 781 -42.92 -20.55 -9.79
CA LEU A 781 -41.99 -19.87 -10.70
C LEU A 781 -42.38 -18.41 -10.99
N LYS A 782 -43.66 -18.05 -10.95
CA LYS A 782 -44.10 -16.65 -11.09
C LYS A 782 -43.75 -15.84 -9.85
N GLU A 783 -44.09 -16.34 -8.66
CA GLU A 783 -43.69 -15.74 -7.39
C GLU A 783 -42.16 -15.59 -7.32
N ARG A 784 -41.41 -16.58 -7.84
CA ARG A 784 -39.95 -16.51 -7.96
C ARG A 784 -39.43 -15.43 -8.91
N VAL A 785 -40.13 -15.17 -10.02
CA VAL A 785 -39.81 -14.08 -10.95
C VAL A 785 -40.14 -12.72 -10.32
N GLU A 786 -41.30 -12.59 -9.69
CA GLU A 786 -41.74 -11.37 -9.00
C GLU A 786 -40.79 -11.03 -7.82
N GLU A 787 -40.30 -12.04 -7.07
CA GLU A 787 -39.25 -11.89 -6.05
C GLU A 787 -37.92 -11.38 -6.66
N LEU A 788 -37.52 -11.90 -7.82
CA LEU A 788 -36.29 -11.51 -8.51
C LEU A 788 -36.40 -10.11 -9.13
N GLU A 789 -37.56 -9.73 -9.69
CA GLU A 789 -37.82 -8.39 -10.21
C GLU A 789 -37.75 -7.34 -9.08
N HIS A 790 -38.34 -7.62 -7.92
CA HIS A 790 -38.20 -6.77 -6.73
C HIS A 790 -36.73 -6.61 -6.28
N ARG A 791 -35.95 -7.70 -6.26
CA ARG A 791 -34.51 -7.64 -5.94
C ARG A 791 -33.72 -6.84 -6.98
N CYS A 792 -34.04 -6.97 -8.27
CA CYS A 792 -33.41 -6.18 -9.34
C CYS A 792 -33.72 -4.68 -9.21
N ILE A 793 -34.95 -4.31 -8.84
CA ILE A 793 -35.33 -2.90 -8.57
C ILE A 793 -34.54 -2.36 -7.37
N GLN A 794 -34.44 -3.13 -6.27
CA GLN A 794 -33.63 -2.73 -5.11
C GLN A 794 -32.15 -2.55 -5.48
N LEU A 795 -31.55 -3.51 -6.17
CA LEU A 795 -30.15 -3.43 -6.61
C LEU A 795 -29.89 -2.28 -7.59
N SER A 796 -30.88 -1.88 -8.39
CA SER A 796 -30.80 -0.66 -9.21
C SER A 796 -30.71 0.58 -8.30
N GLY A 797 -31.63 0.75 -7.35
CA GLY A 797 -31.61 1.90 -6.43
C GLY A 797 -30.34 1.97 -5.56
N GLU A 798 -29.81 0.82 -5.13
CA GLU A 798 -28.52 0.73 -4.46
C GLU A 798 -27.37 1.15 -5.40
N THR A 799 -27.40 0.74 -6.67
CA THR A 799 -26.42 1.13 -7.69
C THR A 799 -26.48 2.63 -8.00
N ASP A 800 -27.68 3.21 -8.09
CA ASP A 800 -27.90 4.64 -8.31
C ASP A 800 -27.36 5.46 -7.11
N THR A 801 -27.62 4.99 -5.88
CA THR A 801 -27.10 5.59 -4.64
C THR A 801 -25.56 5.53 -4.58
N ILE A 802 -24.96 4.42 -5.02
CA ILE A 802 -23.49 4.29 -5.17
C ILE A 802 -22.98 5.26 -6.24
N GLY A 803 -23.73 5.45 -7.34
CA GLY A 803 -23.46 6.46 -8.36
C GLY A 803 -23.43 7.87 -7.80
N GLU A 804 -24.44 8.28 -7.04
CA GLU A 804 -24.47 9.57 -6.34
C GLU A 804 -23.25 9.75 -5.43
N TYR A 805 -22.93 8.76 -4.59
CA TYR A 805 -21.76 8.81 -3.71
C TYR A 805 -20.45 8.95 -4.49
N ILE A 806 -20.32 8.28 -5.65
CA ILE A 806 -19.17 8.45 -6.56
C ILE A 806 -19.09 9.88 -7.09
N THR A 807 -20.21 10.51 -7.49
CA THR A 807 -20.19 11.90 -7.95
C THR A 807 -19.84 12.89 -6.83
N LEU A 808 -20.37 12.69 -5.62
CA LEU A 808 -20.06 13.50 -4.44
C LEU A 808 -18.57 13.38 -4.06
N TYR A 809 -18.02 12.16 -4.07
CA TYR A 809 -16.60 11.94 -3.82
C TYR A 809 -15.70 12.56 -4.90
N GLN A 810 -16.08 12.47 -6.18
CA GLN A 810 -15.37 13.13 -7.27
C GLN A 810 -15.37 14.66 -7.12
N ASN A 811 -16.52 15.25 -6.76
CA ASN A 811 -16.67 16.68 -6.51
C ASN A 811 -15.83 17.14 -5.30
N GLN A 812 -15.94 16.45 -4.16
CA GLN A 812 -15.13 16.72 -2.97
C GLN A 812 -13.63 16.64 -3.27
N ARG A 813 -13.21 15.64 -4.06
CA ARG A 813 -11.82 15.47 -4.51
C ARG A 813 -11.38 16.59 -5.47
N ALA A 814 -12.26 17.09 -6.34
CA ALA A 814 -11.99 18.23 -7.20
C ALA A 814 -11.79 19.52 -6.39
N ILE A 815 -12.69 19.81 -5.44
CA ILE A 815 -12.59 20.96 -4.52
C ILE A 815 -11.29 20.88 -3.69
N MET A 816 -10.95 19.72 -3.15
CA MET A 816 -9.71 19.52 -2.40
C MET A 816 -8.46 19.68 -3.28
N LYS A 817 -8.50 19.24 -4.54
CA LYS A 817 -7.41 19.47 -5.50
C LYS A 817 -7.27 20.95 -5.85
N GLN A 818 -8.38 21.67 -6.06
CA GLN A 818 -8.37 23.11 -6.31
C GLN A 818 -7.73 23.87 -5.13
N LYS A 819 -8.19 23.60 -3.90
CA LYS A 819 -7.63 24.18 -2.68
C LYS A 819 -6.15 23.82 -2.44
N HIS A 820 -5.68 22.70 -2.99
CA HIS A 820 -4.26 22.36 -2.99
C HIS A 820 -3.50 23.24 -3.99
N THR A 821 -3.97 23.35 -5.23
CA THR A 821 -3.32 24.19 -6.26
C THR A 821 -3.33 25.67 -5.92
N GLU A 822 -4.37 26.20 -5.25
CA GLU A 822 -4.42 27.56 -4.73
C GLU A 822 -3.34 27.79 -3.65
N LYS A 823 -3.14 26.82 -2.75
CA LYS A 823 -2.06 26.86 -1.75
C LYS A 823 -0.67 26.76 -2.40
N GLU A 824 -0.48 25.90 -3.39
CA GLU A 824 0.78 25.77 -4.14
C GLU A 824 1.11 27.08 -4.88
N GLN A 825 0.13 27.72 -5.51
CA GLN A 825 0.29 29.03 -6.14
C GLN A 825 0.68 30.11 -5.13
N TYR A 826 0.02 30.17 -3.96
CA TYR A 826 0.35 31.11 -2.89
C TYR A 826 1.76 30.88 -2.31
N ILE A 827 2.16 29.61 -2.11
CA ILE A 827 3.52 29.24 -1.69
C ILE A 827 4.55 29.61 -2.75
N SER A 828 4.24 29.40 -4.04
CA SER A 828 5.12 29.78 -5.16
C SER A 828 5.30 31.30 -5.25
N MET A 829 4.24 32.07 -5.03
CA MET A 829 4.30 33.54 -4.97
C MET A 829 5.16 34.01 -3.80
N LEU A 830 4.95 33.47 -2.59
CA LEU A 830 5.79 33.74 -1.42
C LEU A 830 7.26 33.34 -1.60
N ALA A 831 7.52 32.25 -2.34
CA ALA A 831 8.89 31.85 -2.69
C ALA A 831 9.54 32.86 -3.65
N GLN A 832 8.79 33.32 -4.66
CA GLN A 832 9.23 34.34 -5.60
C GLN A 832 9.47 35.69 -4.93
N ASP A 833 8.55 36.17 -4.07
CA ASP A 833 8.72 37.42 -3.31
C ASP A 833 9.96 37.36 -2.41
N LYS A 834 10.22 36.20 -1.79
CA LYS A 834 11.42 35.95 -0.97
C LYS A 834 12.70 35.90 -1.80
N GLU A 835 12.64 35.49 -3.06
CA GLU A 835 13.76 35.50 -3.99
C GLU A 835 14.02 36.92 -4.55
N GLU A 836 12.97 37.66 -4.92
CA GLU A 836 13.07 39.07 -5.32
C GLU A 836 13.63 39.94 -4.17
N MET A 837 13.17 39.71 -2.94
CA MET A 837 13.71 40.38 -1.75
C MET A 837 15.17 40.03 -1.47
N LYS A 838 15.58 38.77 -1.67
CA LYS A 838 17.01 38.37 -1.60
C LYS A 838 17.85 39.07 -2.67
N ALA A 839 17.35 39.15 -3.90
CA ALA A 839 18.05 39.83 -4.99
C ALA A 839 18.24 41.32 -4.68
N LYS A 840 17.20 42.00 -4.21
CA LYS A 840 17.27 43.41 -3.78
C LYS A 840 18.22 43.61 -2.58
N LEU A 841 18.28 42.67 -1.64
CA LEU A 841 19.25 42.72 -0.54
C LEU A 841 20.69 42.47 -1.00
N ALA A 842 20.91 41.62 -2.01
CA ALA A 842 22.23 41.40 -2.61
C ALA A 842 22.69 42.62 -3.42
N GLU A 843 21.80 43.22 -4.22
CA GLU A 843 22.08 44.47 -4.94
C GLU A 843 22.39 45.63 -3.96
N LEU A 844 21.66 45.71 -2.84
CA LEU A 844 21.95 46.67 -1.77
C LEU A 844 23.34 46.41 -1.15
N GLN A 845 23.72 45.16 -0.93
CA GLN A 845 25.04 44.79 -0.43
C GLN A 845 26.15 45.19 -1.43
N ASP A 846 25.96 44.95 -2.72
CA ASP A 846 26.91 45.34 -3.77
C ASP A 846 27.02 46.86 -3.94
N LEU A 847 25.90 47.59 -3.84
CA LEU A 847 25.88 49.06 -3.84
C LEU A 847 26.61 49.63 -2.61
N VAL A 848 26.39 49.07 -1.42
CA VAL A 848 27.13 49.47 -0.21
C VAL A 848 28.62 49.13 -0.32
N MET A 849 28.97 47.97 -0.88
CA MET A 849 30.37 47.60 -1.12
C MET A 849 31.03 48.56 -2.12
N ARG A 850 30.30 48.95 -3.18
CA ARG A 850 30.74 49.94 -4.17
C ARG A 850 30.93 51.32 -3.56
N LEU A 851 29.99 51.80 -2.74
CA LEU A 851 30.12 53.09 -2.03
C LEU A 851 31.27 53.08 -1.02
N VAL A 852 31.51 51.96 -0.33
CA VAL A 852 32.70 51.78 0.52
C VAL A 852 33.98 51.78 -0.34
N GLY A 853 33.96 51.17 -1.52
CA GLY A 853 35.04 51.21 -2.51
C GLY A 853 35.35 52.63 -3.00
N GLU A 854 34.35 53.35 -3.50
CA GLU A 854 34.41 54.76 -3.93
C GLU A 854 34.99 55.67 -2.83
N ARG A 855 34.50 55.50 -1.59
CA ARG A 855 35.01 56.21 -0.41
C ARG A 855 36.46 55.84 -0.08
N ASN A 856 36.82 54.56 -0.16
CA ASN A 856 38.19 54.11 0.10
C ASN A 856 39.16 54.56 -1.00
N GLU A 857 38.72 54.62 -2.26
CA GLU A 857 39.46 55.27 -3.36
C GLU A 857 39.63 56.77 -3.11
N TRP A 858 38.58 57.46 -2.67
CA TRP A 858 38.68 58.88 -2.29
C TRP A 858 39.71 59.08 -1.17
N TYR A 859 39.69 58.25 -0.12
CA TYR A 859 40.71 58.28 0.94
C TYR A 859 42.11 57.96 0.41
N SER A 860 42.25 57.04 -0.54
CA SER A 860 43.54 56.70 -1.17
C SER A 860 44.07 57.82 -2.06
N ARG A 861 43.19 58.53 -2.77
CA ARG A 861 43.54 59.72 -3.57
C ARG A 861 43.86 60.92 -2.67
N TYR A 862 43.16 61.10 -1.56
CA TYR A 862 43.41 62.15 -0.57
C TYR A 862 44.73 61.93 0.19
N THR A 863 44.97 60.72 0.69
CA THR A 863 46.26 60.36 1.33
C THR A 863 47.41 60.33 0.33
N GLY A 864 47.18 59.91 -0.92
CA GLY A 864 48.13 60.06 -2.01
C GLY A 864 48.46 61.52 -2.33
N ALA A 865 47.47 62.41 -2.31
CA ALA A 865 47.68 63.85 -2.47
C ALA A 865 48.46 64.47 -1.30
N LEU A 866 48.20 64.04 -0.05
CA LEU A 866 48.98 64.43 1.12
C LEU A 866 50.43 63.91 1.04
N ALA A 867 50.64 62.67 0.61
CA ALA A 867 51.98 62.11 0.39
C ALA A 867 52.72 62.83 -0.75
N SER A 868 52.01 63.25 -1.80
CA SER A 868 52.56 64.08 -2.88
C SER A 868 52.83 65.52 -2.44
N ALA A 869 52.07 66.07 -1.50
CA ALA A 869 52.34 67.39 -0.90
C ALA A 869 53.60 67.33 -0.01
N ALA A 870 53.77 66.24 0.75
CA ALA A 870 54.96 65.98 1.56
C ALA A 870 56.27 65.80 0.73
N ALA A 871 56.18 65.72 -0.61
CA ALA A 871 57.33 65.70 -1.50
C ALA A 871 57.88 67.11 -1.86
N ASN A 872 57.19 68.19 -1.47
CA ASN A 872 57.67 69.58 -1.62
C ASN A 872 57.90 70.19 -0.23
N PRO A 873 59.15 70.37 0.23
CA PRO A 873 59.46 70.85 1.58
C PRO A 873 59.48 72.38 1.66
N ASP A 874 58.32 73.02 1.51
CA ASP A 874 58.15 74.43 1.88
C ASP A 874 56.69 74.75 2.27
N LEU A 875 56.50 75.76 3.14
CA LEU A 875 55.21 76.16 3.74
C LEU A 875 54.55 75.20 4.75
N LEU A 876 55.23 74.98 5.90
CA LEU A 876 54.53 74.79 7.17
C LEU A 876 54.20 76.15 7.81
N PRO A 877 53.06 76.27 8.49
CA PRO A 877 53.10 76.49 9.94
C PRO A 877 52.46 75.30 10.69
N ALA A 878 53.20 74.61 11.55
CA ALA A 878 53.48 75.02 12.94
C ALA A 878 52.22 74.85 13.82
N GLY A 879 52.14 73.68 14.47
CA GLY A 879 51.00 73.19 15.24
C GLY A 879 51.31 71.81 15.80
N GLU A 880 52.23 71.76 16.76
CA GLU A 880 52.50 70.59 17.61
C GLU A 880 51.22 70.28 18.43
N GLU A 881 50.89 69.05 18.83
CA GLU A 881 51.76 68.07 19.51
C GLU A 881 51.84 66.67 18.86
N GLN A 882 52.58 65.77 19.49
CA GLN A 882 53.05 64.48 19.00
C GLN A 882 52.70 63.36 20.02
N ILE A 883 52.99 62.09 19.70
CA ILE A 883 52.94 60.91 20.61
C ILE A 883 51.49 60.39 20.83
N GLN A 884 51.14 59.10 20.66
CA GLN A 884 51.91 57.90 20.29
C GLN A 884 51.04 56.93 19.44
N ALA A 885 51.67 56.08 18.63
CA ALA A 885 50.98 55.05 17.85
C ALA A 885 50.82 53.74 18.65
N HIS A 886 49.60 53.21 18.70
CA HIS A 886 49.33 51.82 19.12
C HIS A 886 48.57 51.05 18.04
N HIS A 887 49.32 50.44 17.11
CA HIS A 887 48.78 49.34 16.31
C HIS A 887 48.56 48.13 17.21
N THR A 888 47.31 47.72 17.40
CA THR A 888 46.97 46.36 17.84
C THR A 888 45.98 45.75 16.86
N HIS A 889 46.37 44.66 16.20
CA HIS A 889 45.44 43.85 15.42
C HIS A 889 44.42 43.21 16.38
N ARG A 890 43.17 43.68 16.40
CA ARG A 890 42.04 42.87 16.89
C ARG A 890 41.37 42.17 15.71
N ARG A 891 42.00 41.08 15.28
CA ARG A 891 41.43 40.01 14.46
C ARG A 891 40.13 39.53 15.13
N MET A 892 38.97 39.88 14.57
CA MET A 892 37.69 39.34 15.01
C MET A 892 37.48 37.97 14.38
N GLU A 893 37.65 36.92 15.17
CA GLU A 893 37.28 35.56 14.76
C GLU A 893 35.79 35.34 15.03
N LEU A 894 34.98 35.44 13.97
CA LEU A 894 33.59 35.01 14.00
C LEU A 894 33.53 33.50 13.84
N ASN A 895 33.22 32.80 14.93
CA ASN A 895 32.92 31.36 14.90
C ASN A 895 31.60 31.11 14.16
N ALA A 896 31.68 30.90 12.85
CA ALA A 896 30.60 30.29 12.09
C ALA A 896 30.62 28.76 12.32
N VAL A 897 29.50 28.20 12.77
CA VAL A 897 29.33 26.75 12.89
C VAL A 897 29.24 26.12 11.50
N ASP A 898 29.89 24.98 11.32
CA ASP A 898 29.98 24.29 10.03
C ASP A 898 28.59 23.82 9.56
N GLY A 899 28.16 24.32 8.41
CA GLY A 899 26.82 24.15 7.85
C GLY A 899 26.91 23.56 6.45
N GLN A 900 26.94 22.22 6.38
CA GLN A 900 27.27 21.47 5.18
C GLN A 900 26.25 21.68 4.03
N ALA A 901 26.53 22.62 3.13
CA ALA A 901 25.73 22.93 1.95
C ALA A 901 26.40 22.41 0.66
N VAL A 902 25.61 21.76 -0.19
CA VAL A 902 26.08 21.07 -1.41
C VAL A 902 26.26 22.04 -2.58
N LYS A 903 27.38 21.93 -3.30
CA LYS A 903 27.56 22.56 -4.62
C LYS A 903 26.76 21.83 -5.71
N PRO A 904 25.98 22.52 -6.55
CA PRO A 904 25.84 22.19 -7.96
C PRO A 904 26.92 22.89 -8.80
N ASP A 905 27.03 22.51 -10.07
CA ASP A 905 28.19 22.82 -10.92
C ASP A 905 28.08 24.15 -11.69
N SER A 906 29.23 24.62 -12.21
CA SER A 906 29.30 25.81 -13.07
C SER A 906 29.00 25.47 -14.53
N THR A 907 28.34 26.36 -15.27
CA THR A 907 28.27 26.32 -16.74
C THR A 907 28.42 27.73 -17.31
N ASP A 908 29.28 27.87 -18.32
CA ASP A 908 29.68 29.17 -18.87
C ASP A 908 28.61 29.80 -19.78
N PRO A 909 28.46 31.15 -19.78
CA PRO A 909 27.65 31.87 -20.74
C PRO A 909 28.44 32.21 -22.03
N PRO A 910 27.93 31.93 -23.24
CA PRO A 910 28.53 32.41 -24.48
C PRO A 910 28.16 33.88 -24.76
N HIS A 911 29.13 34.68 -25.21
CA HIS A 911 28.88 36.06 -25.65
C HIS A 911 28.08 36.15 -26.96
N GLY A 912 27.24 37.18 -27.08
CA GLY A 912 26.54 37.52 -28.33
C GLY A 912 25.84 38.88 -28.30
N GLY A 913 26.57 39.95 -28.61
CA GLY A 913 25.97 41.21 -29.10
C GLY A 913 25.51 41.08 -30.57
N PRO A 914 24.96 42.13 -31.23
CA PRO A 914 25.52 43.49 -31.16
C PRO A 914 24.52 44.68 -31.20
N SER A 915 25.06 45.87 -30.90
CA SER A 915 24.61 47.20 -31.39
C SER A 915 23.20 47.70 -30.96
N ASP A 916 22.87 48.99 -31.00
CA ASP A 916 23.59 50.14 -31.60
C ASP A 916 23.35 51.48 -30.86
N GLN A 917 24.14 52.52 -31.22
CA GLN A 917 23.86 53.96 -31.07
C GLN A 917 23.80 54.61 -29.65
N VAL A 918 24.15 55.90 -29.44
CA VAL A 918 25.14 56.80 -30.09
C VAL A 918 25.30 58.09 -29.24
N GLN A 919 26.38 58.86 -29.45
CA GLN A 919 26.70 60.18 -28.82
C GLN A 919 26.97 60.18 -27.29
N GLY A 920 27.92 60.97 -26.76
CA GLY A 920 28.95 61.78 -27.44
C GLY A 920 29.86 62.52 -26.44
N LEU A 921 31.11 62.82 -26.85
CA LEU A 921 31.98 63.79 -26.14
C LEU A 921 31.67 65.22 -26.60
N PRO A 922 31.93 66.23 -25.75
CA PRO A 922 33.22 66.92 -25.87
C PRO A 922 34.00 67.03 -24.56
N SER A 923 35.27 67.40 -24.67
CA SER A 923 36.17 67.69 -23.54
C SER A 923 35.78 68.96 -22.80
N ASP A 924 36.09 69.01 -21.50
CA ASP A 924 36.74 70.21 -20.96
C ASP A 924 37.72 69.84 -19.82
N SER A 925 38.75 70.66 -19.59
CA SER A 925 39.89 70.31 -18.74
C SER A 925 40.24 71.41 -17.73
N GLN A 926 39.37 71.65 -16.75
CA GLN A 926 39.72 72.28 -15.45
C GLN A 926 38.53 72.27 -14.45
N ALA A 927 38.40 71.20 -13.67
CA ALA A 927 37.48 71.13 -12.53
C ALA A 927 37.94 70.12 -11.46
N LEU A 928 39.11 70.34 -10.85
CA LEU A 928 39.42 69.64 -9.59
C LEU A 928 38.42 70.08 -8.49
N MET A 929 38.18 69.19 -7.53
CA MET A 929 37.43 69.44 -6.28
C MET A 929 35.90 69.61 -6.41
N ARG A 930 35.20 68.57 -6.88
CA ARG A 930 33.85 68.23 -6.36
C ARG A 930 33.60 66.71 -6.44
N PRO A 931 33.07 66.06 -5.38
CA PRO A 931 32.74 64.64 -5.44
C PRO A 931 31.48 64.34 -6.28
N GLN A 932 31.42 63.13 -6.83
CA GLN A 932 30.25 62.57 -7.54
C GLN A 932 29.44 61.62 -6.63
N GLU A 933 29.44 61.89 -5.32
CA GLU A 933 28.96 61.00 -4.23
C GLU A 933 27.46 60.69 -4.26
N ASP A 934 26.68 61.46 -5.05
CA ASP A 934 25.22 61.33 -5.13
C ASP A 934 24.74 60.13 -5.95
N GLY A 935 25.55 59.54 -6.82
CA GLY A 935 25.11 58.48 -7.74
C GLY A 935 24.70 57.18 -7.02
N THR A 936 25.69 56.49 -6.47
CA THR A 936 25.52 55.23 -5.73
C THR A 936 24.66 55.43 -4.47
N THR A 937 24.76 56.59 -3.82
CA THR A 937 23.92 56.97 -2.67
C THR A 937 22.43 57.07 -3.02
N ARG A 938 22.06 57.67 -4.17
CA ARG A 938 20.66 57.73 -4.61
C ARG A 938 20.12 56.35 -5.01
N GLN A 939 20.95 55.48 -5.61
CA GLN A 939 20.57 54.10 -5.91
C GLN A 939 20.26 53.31 -4.63
N ILE A 940 21.10 53.44 -3.59
CA ILE A 940 20.85 52.85 -2.25
C ILE A 940 19.54 53.36 -1.67
N MET A 941 19.29 54.68 -1.70
CA MET A 941 18.06 55.27 -1.17
C MET A 941 16.80 54.82 -1.92
N GLN A 942 16.87 54.68 -3.25
CA GLN A 942 15.77 54.14 -4.06
C GLN A 942 15.51 52.66 -3.72
N LEU A 943 16.55 51.82 -3.70
CA LEU A 943 16.42 50.40 -3.43
C LEU A 943 15.91 50.12 -2.00
N LEU A 944 16.33 50.92 -1.02
CA LEU A 944 15.75 50.90 0.34
C LEU A 944 14.27 51.29 0.33
N GLN A 945 13.86 52.27 -0.47
CA GLN A 945 12.46 52.67 -0.59
C GLN A 945 11.59 51.56 -1.22
N GLU A 946 12.13 50.81 -2.19
CA GLU A 946 11.48 49.66 -2.83
C GLU A 946 11.44 48.41 -1.92
N ILE A 947 12.45 48.19 -1.08
CA ILE A 947 12.44 47.15 -0.04
C ILE A 947 11.45 47.50 1.08
N GLN A 948 11.31 48.78 1.43
CA GLN A 948 10.42 49.25 2.49
C GLN A 948 8.94 49.26 2.06
N ASN A 949 8.65 49.52 0.77
CA ASN A 949 7.31 49.46 0.17
C ASN A 949 7.27 48.46 -1.00
N PRO A 950 7.27 47.14 -0.76
CA PRO A 950 7.15 46.13 -1.82
C PRO A 950 5.74 46.07 -2.46
N GLN A 951 4.78 46.83 -1.95
CA GLN A 951 3.37 46.80 -2.36
C GLN A 951 3.01 48.00 -3.25
N GLY A 952 3.35 47.91 -4.55
CA GLY A 952 2.83 48.85 -5.56
C GLY A 952 3.48 48.74 -6.93
N PRO A 953 2.73 48.69 -8.06
CA PRO A 953 1.29 48.49 -8.22
C PRO A 953 0.98 47.13 -8.86
N ARG A 954 1.04 46.03 -8.09
CA ARG A 954 0.46 44.73 -8.47
C ARG A 954 -0.86 44.52 -7.73
N SER A 955 -1.94 45.09 -8.26
CA SER A 955 -3.30 44.79 -7.80
C SER A 955 -3.62 43.32 -8.08
N VAL A 956 -3.54 42.47 -7.06
CA VAL A 956 -3.80 41.02 -7.18
C VAL A 956 -5.29 40.81 -7.53
N PRO A 957 -5.66 40.26 -8.70
CA PRO A 957 -7.06 40.08 -9.10
C PRO A 957 -7.77 38.91 -8.39
N PHE A 958 -7.28 38.51 -7.20
CA PHE A 958 -7.54 37.20 -6.62
C PHE A 958 -7.76 37.21 -5.09
N LEU A 959 -8.29 38.33 -4.58
CA LEU A 959 -9.36 38.23 -3.60
C LEU A 959 -10.65 38.57 -4.36
N GLY A 960 -11.55 37.60 -4.47
CA GLY A 960 -12.93 37.93 -4.83
C GLY A 960 -13.54 38.82 -3.75
N ASP A 961 -14.52 39.64 -4.09
CA ASP A 961 -15.14 40.61 -3.19
C ASP A 961 -15.77 39.93 -1.96
N ASN A 962 -14.97 39.74 -0.91
CA ASN A 962 -15.45 39.53 0.44
C ASN A 962 -16.04 40.86 0.91
N PRO A 963 -17.38 41.00 1.08
CA PRO A 963 -17.91 42.17 1.75
C PRO A 963 -17.41 42.16 3.19
N CYS A 964 -16.48 43.06 3.52
CA CYS A 964 -16.07 43.33 4.89
C CYS A 964 -17.23 44.00 5.63
N VAL A 965 -18.24 43.22 6.02
CA VAL A 965 -19.36 43.64 6.86
C VAL A 965 -18.76 44.18 8.17
N PRO A 966 -18.91 45.47 8.49
CA PRO A 966 -18.31 46.02 9.70
C PRO A 966 -19.11 45.56 10.92
N PHE A 967 -18.56 44.60 11.68
CA PHE A 967 -19.16 44.13 12.93
C PHE A 967 -19.06 45.19 14.03
N PHE A 968 -20.04 46.10 14.05
CA PHE A 968 -20.22 47.07 15.13
C PHE A 968 -20.87 46.40 16.34
N TYR A 969 -20.06 45.91 17.27
CA TYR A 969 -20.54 45.47 18.58
C TYR A 969 -21.04 46.65 19.40
N ARG A 970 -22.30 46.58 19.83
CA ARG A 970 -22.82 47.30 21.00
C ARG A 970 -23.50 46.24 21.89
N PRO A 971 -23.05 46.03 23.13
CA PRO A 971 -23.76 45.16 24.06
C PRO A 971 -25.13 45.78 24.40
N ASP A 972 -26.13 44.92 24.58
CA ASP A 972 -27.39 45.28 25.23
C ASP A 972 -27.20 45.28 26.76
N GLU A 973 -28.15 45.82 27.53
CA GLU A 973 -28.05 45.96 28.99
C GLU A 973 -28.06 44.62 29.78
N GLN A 974 -27.93 43.47 29.08
CA GLN A 974 -27.82 42.12 29.66
C GLN A 974 -26.64 41.30 29.07
N ASP A 975 -25.68 41.93 28.39
CA ASP A 975 -24.46 41.30 27.81
C ASP A 975 -24.66 40.17 26.77
N GLU A 976 -25.89 39.98 26.26
CA GLU A 976 -26.16 39.02 25.16
C GLU A 976 -25.80 39.57 23.78
N VAL A 977 -24.87 38.92 23.07
CA VAL A 977 -24.49 39.27 21.69
C VAL A 977 -25.41 38.56 20.67
N LYS A 978 -26.48 39.26 20.23
CA LYS A 978 -27.38 38.77 19.18
C LYS A 978 -26.84 39.10 17.78
N ILE A 979 -26.35 38.09 17.07
CA ILE A 979 -25.88 38.23 15.68
C ILE A 979 -27.09 38.13 14.72
N LEU A 980 -27.46 39.26 14.12
CA LEU A 980 -28.39 39.32 12.99
C LEU A 980 -27.58 39.34 11.69
N VAL A 981 -27.82 38.34 10.83
CA VAL A 981 -27.33 38.31 9.45
C VAL A 981 -28.42 38.86 8.53
N VAL A 982 -28.03 39.72 7.59
CA VAL A 982 -28.87 40.28 6.51
C VAL A 982 -28.13 40.06 5.20
#